data_AF-A0AAD8HYN5-F1
#
_entry.id   AF-A0AAD8HYN5-F1
#
_cell.length_a   1.000
_cell.length_b   1.000
_cell.length_c   1.000
_cell.angle_alpha   90.00
_cell.angle_beta   90.00
_cell.angle_gamma   90.00
#
_symmetry.space_group_name_H-M   'P 1'
#
loop_
_entity.id
_entity.type
_entity.pdbx_description
1 polymer ?
#
loop_
_entity_poly.entity_id
_entity_poly.type
_entity_poly.pdbx_seq_one_letter_code
_entity_poly.pdbx_strand_id
1 'polypeptide(L)'
;MTDWKKRLVSQLGKKMVQMTGDYTPDMMALMSADIIISTPEKWDGISRNWHNRGYVTKVGLVILDEIHLLGADRGPILEVIVSRMRYISSQTERSVRFVGLSTALANAHDLSDWLGVGENGLFNFKPSVRPVALEVHIQGYPGKYYCPRMNSMNKPTYAAIGTHSPTKPVLIFVSSRRQTRLTALDLIQFAASDEHPRQFLSMAEEALQMILSQVTDQNLRHTLQFGIGLHHAGLNDKDRSLVEELFANNKIQVLVCTSTLAWGVNLPAHLVIIKGTEFYDAKTKRYVDFPITDILQMMGRAGRPQYDQHGKAVILVHEPKKSFYKKFLYEPFPVESSLREQLHDHMNAEIVSGTISRKEDAVHYLTWTYLFRRLTVNPTYYGLEETEHGTLSSYLSSLVQNTFEDLEDAGCIKITEDSVSPTMLGSMASQYYLKYTTVSMFGSNIGPDTSLEVFLLILSGAPEYDELPVRHNEEKFNEALSEKVPCEVDQNSLDDPHVKANLLLQAHFSQLELPISDYITDLKSVLDQSIRIIRAMIDISANNGWLSSTITCMHLMQMVMQGLWFNRDSQLWMLPHMTDDLLHLLLKNSISTVQQLLVLSKNNMQSLVGSSNASRLYQDLQNFPNVQVKLKSLRRQPDTISLPGLNVRLEKPNLYNKSSRAFTPRFPKVKEEAWWLILGNTSTCELYAMKHISFSDRLVTQMKLPSTTYTLKGMKLILVSDCYLGFEQEYSVQDLIESEQLEIGN
;
A
#
# COMPACT_ATOMS: atom_id res chain seq x y z
N MET A 1 -13.58 8.04 9.69
CA MET A 1 -14.46 6.86 9.80
C MET A 1 -15.27 6.83 11.10
N THR A 2 -14.61 6.92 12.27
CA THR A 2 -15.26 6.96 13.59
C THR A 2 -16.32 8.04 13.71
N ASP A 3 -16.03 9.25 13.20
CA ASP A 3 -16.97 10.38 13.18
C ASP A 3 -18.26 10.06 12.40
N TRP A 4 -18.15 9.70 11.12
CA TRP A 4 -19.32 9.37 10.28
C TRP A 4 -20.10 8.16 10.79
N LYS A 5 -19.41 7.15 11.35
CA LYS A 5 -20.09 6.00 11.96
C LYS A 5 -21.04 6.43 13.08
N LYS A 6 -20.58 7.35 13.93
CA LYS A 6 -21.37 7.89 15.06
C LYS A 6 -22.43 8.89 14.61
N ARG A 7 -22.10 9.84 13.74
CA ARG A 7 -22.98 10.98 13.41
C ARG A 7 -23.95 10.72 12.27
N LEU A 8 -23.56 9.90 11.30
CA LEU A 8 -24.30 9.71 10.05
C LEU A 8 -24.88 8.30 9.95
N VAL A 9 -24.01 7.29 10.01
CA VAL A 9 -24.36 5.90 9.70
C VAL A 9 -25.35 5.32 10.71
N SER A 10 -25.07 5.48 12.02
CA SER A 10 -25.95 4.98 13.08
C SER A 10 -27.29 5.71 13.14
N GLN A 11 -27.31 7.02 12.84
CA GLN A 11 -28.52 7.84 12.87
C GLN A 11 -29.44 7.56 11.68
N LEU A 12 -28.87 7.27 10.50
CA LEU A 12 -29.63 7.03 9.26
C LEU A 12 -29.92 5.55 8.99
N GLY A 13 -29.41 4.62 9.81
CA GLY A 13 -29.55 3.18 9.58
C GLY A 13 -28.88 2.71 8.28
N LYS A 14 -27.80 3.38 7.87
CA LYS A 14 -27.08 3.11 6.61
C LYS A 14 -25.89 2.19 6.83
N LYS A 15 -25.38 1.60 5.74
CA LYS A 15 -24.17 0.77 5.75
C LYS A 15 -22.99 1.53 5.15
N MET A 16 -21.92 1.65 5.92
CA MET A 16 -20.69 2.29 5.49
C MET A 16 -19.55 1.28 5.48
N VAL A 17 -18.78 1.30 4.40
CA VAL A 17 -17.61 0.45 4.21
C VAL A 17 -16.39 1.33 3.93
N GLN A 18 -15.24 0.94 4.47
CA GLN A 18 -13.96 1.57 4.21
C GLN A 18 -13.15 0.68 3.27
N MET A 19 -12.39 1.31 2.39
CA MET A 19 -11.54 0.64 1.42
C MET A 19 -10.20 1.37 1.32
N THR A 20 -9.17 0.82 1.95
CA THR A 20 -7.84 1.42 2.01
C THR A 20 -6.77 0.40 1.68
N GLY A 21 -5.50 0.84 1.60
CA GLY A 21 -4.34 -0.05 1.54
C GLY A 21 -4.40 -1.20 2.55
N ASP A 22 -4.87 -0.91 3.77
CA ASP A 22 -4.84 -1.85 4.90
C ASP A 22 -6.08 -2.74 5.01
N TYR A 23 -7.19 -2.35 4.37
CA TYR A 23 -8.45 -3.08 4.48
C TYR A 23 -9.18 -3.08 3.14
N THR A 24 -9.30 -4.28 2.56
CA THR A 24 -10.17 -4.51 1.41
C THR A 24 -11.39 -5.29 1.90
N PRO A 25 -12.59 -4.69 1.85
CA PRO A 25 -13.83 -5.34 2.26
C PRO A 25 -14.21 -6.47 1.29
N ASP A 26 -14.97 -7.45 1.79
CA ASP A 26 -15.55 -8.50 0.97
C ASP A 26 -16.53 -7.90 -0.08
N MET A 27 -16.67 -8.56 -1.22
CA MET A 27 -17.53 -8.16 -2.32
C MET A 27 -18.99 -8.03 -1.87
N MET A 28 -19.47 -8.91 -0.99
CA MET A 28 -20.82 -8.80 -0.42
C MET A 28 -20.99 -7.52 0.40
N ALA A 29 -19.96 -7.13 1.18
CA ALA A 29 -19.98 -5.90 1.95
C ALA A 29 -20.03 -4.68 1.02
N LEU A 30 -19.23 -4.66 -0.06
CA LEU A 30 -19.23 -3.59 -1.07
C LEU A 30 -20.58 -3.45 -1.79
N MET A 31 -21.17 -4.57 -2.22
CA MET A 31 -22.46 -4.54 -2.92
C MET A 31 -23.61 -4.04 -2.02
N SER A 32 -23.49 -4.22 -0.71
CA SER A 32 -24.49 -3.79 0.26
C SER A 32 -24.23 -2.42 0.89
N ALA A 33 -23.10 -1.78 0.56
CA ALA A 33 -22.72 -0.49 1.14
C ALA A 33 -23.54 0.66 0.53
N ASP A 34 -24.05 1.55 1.40
CA ASP A 34 -24.62 2.83 0.98
C ASP A 34 -23.53 3.91 0.84
N ILE A 35 -22.47 3.82 1.64
CA ILE A 35 -21.35 4.78 1.68
C ILE A 35 -20.03 4.03 1.59
N ILE A 36 -19.19 4.40 0.63
CA ILE A 36 -17.85 3.85 0.45
C ILE A 36 -16.85 4.98 0.70
N ILE A 37 -15.98 4.81 1.70
CA ILE A 37 -14.84 5.69 1.94
C ILE A 37 -13.60 5.00 1.35
N SER A 38 -12.95 5.62 0.37
CA SER A 38 -11.80 5.03 -0.33
C SER A 38 -10.63 6.00 -0.45
N THR A 39 -9.41 5.46 -0.52
CA THR A 39 -8.29 6.22 -1.11
C THR A 39 -8.40 6.23 -2.64
N PRO A 40 -7.77 7.21 -3.33
CA PRO A 40 -7.78 7.26 -4.80
C PRO A 40 -7.31 5.95 -5.43
N GLU A 41 -6.16 5.41 -5.00
CA GLU A 41 -5.55 4.22 -5.61
C GLU A 41 -6.47 2.99 -5.54
N LYS A 42 -7.15 2.81 -4.40
CA LYS A 42 -8.10 1.70 -4.23
C LYS A 42 -9.34 1.87 -5.09
N TRP A 43 -9.82 3.10 -5.26
CA TRP A 43 -10.97 3.34 -6.14
C TRP A 43 -10.59 3.24 -7.63
N ASP A 44 -9.40 3.70 -8.03
CA ASP A 44 -8.90 3.55 -9.41
C ASP A 44 -8.82 2.07 -9.79
N GLY A 45 -8.10 1.24 -9.00
CA GLY A 45 -7.94 -0.19 -9.29
C GLY A 45 -9.27 -0.96 -9.36
N ILE A 46 -10.32 -0.45 -8.72
CA ILE A 46 -11.64 -1.06 -8.71
C ILE A 46 -12.53 -0.55 -9.84
N SER A 47 -12.41 0.72 -10.20
CA SER A 47 -13.20 1.35 -11.26
C SER A 47 -12.68 1.07 -12.67
N ARG A 48 -11.43 0.57 -12.84
CA ARG A 48 -10.91 0.13 -14.16
C ARG A 48 -11.82 -0.89 -14.86
N ASN A 49 -12.39 -1.86 -14.13
CA ASN A 49 -13.30 -2.88 -14.67
C ASN A 49 -14.78 -2.59 -14.33
N TRP A 50 -15.21 -1.33 -14.48
CA TRP A 50 -16.54 -0.88 -14.10
C TRP A 50 -17.68 -1.61 -14.83
N HIS A 51 -17.48 -2.03 -16.08
CA HIS A 51 -18.46 -2.81 -16.85
C HIS A 51 -18.93 -4.09 -16.11
N ASN A 52 -18.00 -4.77 -15.42
CA ASN A 52 -18.27 -6.02 -14.69
C ASN A 52 -18.63 -5.78 -13.21
N ARG A 53 -18.60 -4.52 -12.75
CA ARG A 53 -18.73 -4.17 -11.33
C ARG A 53 -19.94 -3.28 -11.13
N GLY A 54 -21.10 -3.92 -10.98
CA GLY A 54 -22.39 -3.22 -10.83
C GLY A 54 -22.48 -2.27 -9.63
N TYR A 55 -21.60 -2.34 -8.63
CA TYR A 55 -21.57 -1.33 -7.55
C TYR A 55 -20.90 -0.02 -7.97
N VAL A 56 -20.00 -0.03 -8.96
CA VAL A 56 -19.37 1.19 -9.51
C VAL A 56 -20.38 1.96 -10.34
N THR A 57 -21.14 1.29 -11.20
CA THR A 57 -22.19 1.92 -12.04
C THR A 57 -23.41 2.39 -11.24
N LYS A 58 -23.58 1.90 -10.00
CA LYS A 58 -24.66 2.34 -9.08
C LYS A 58 -24.34 3.62 -8.32
N VAL A 59 -23.09 4.07 -8.32
CA VAL A 59 -22.68 5.29 -7.60
C VAL A 59 -23.49 6.48 -8.13
N GLY A 60 -24.19 7.19 -7.24
CA GLY A 60 -24.95 8.40 -7.58
C GLY A 60 -24.31 9.71 -7.09
N LEU A 61 -23.29 9.62 -6.22
CA LEU A 61 -22.62 10.76 -5.62
C LEU A 61 -21.14 10.42 -5.42
N VAL A 62 -20.26 11.30 -5.91
CA VAL A 62 -18.82 11.27 -5.68
C VAL A 62 -18.44 12.54 -4.94
N ILE A 63 -17.85 12.39 -3.75
CA ILE A 63 -17.31 13.48 -2.95
C ILE A 63 -15.79 13.40 -3.00
N LEU A 64 -15.15 14.46 -3.46
CA LEU A 64 -13.70 14.58 -3.57
C LEU A 64 -13.25 15.57 -2.50
N ASP A 65 -12.74 15.04 -1.39
CA ASP A 65 -12.17 15.88 -0.34
C ASP A 65 -10.75 16.30 -0.73
N GLU A 66 -10.40 17.54 -0.44
CA GLU A 66 -9.08 18.13 -0.75
C GLU A 66 -8.64 17.99 -2.21
N ILE A 67 -9.56 18.25 -3.15
CA ILE A 67 -9.33 18.07 -4.60
C ILE A 67 -8.16 18.89 -5.15
N HIS A 68 -7.72 19.94 -4.45
CA HIS A 68 -6.51 20.69 -4.80
C HIS A 68 -5.22 19.86 -4.81
N LEU A 69 -5.24 18.67 -4.18
CA LEU A 69 -4.17 17.68 -4.27
C LEU A 69 -4.00 17.09 -5.68
N LEU A 70 -4.84 17.47 -6.63
CA LEU A 70 -4.67 17.21 -8.06
C LEU A 70 -3.31 17.68 -8.60
N GLY A 71 -2.70 18.71 -7.99
CA GLY A 71 -1.36 19.19 -8.35
C GLY A 71 -0.21 18.51 -7.60
N ALA A 72 -0.48 17.48 -6.79
CA ALA A 72 0.52 16.71 -6.06
C ALA A 72 0.81 15.36 -6.75
N ASP A 73 1.75 14.58 -6.23
CA ASP A 73 2.19 13.30 -6.81
C ASP A 73 1.07 12.27 -7.02
N ARG A 74 0.01 12.34 -6.20
CA ARG A 74 -1.20 11.47 -6.32
C ARG A 74 -2.30 12.06 -7.20
N GLY A 75 -2.07 13.26 -7.71
CA GLY A 75 -2.99 14.00 -8.57
C GLY A 75 -3.43 13.27 -9.84
N PRO A 76 -2.53 12.63 -10.60
CA PRO A 76 -2.90 11.88 -11.81
C PRO A 76 -4.00 10.84 -11.57
N ILE A 77 -3.91 10.11 -10.45
CA ILE A 77 -4.88 9.09 -10.07
C ILE A 77 -6.25 9.72 -9.77
N LEU A 78 -6.26 10.83 -9.02
CA LEU A 78 -7.48 11.57 -8.71
C LEU A 78 -8.13 12.10 -10.00
N GLU A 79 -7.33 12.62 -10.91
CA GLU A 79 -7.78 13.12 -12.21
C GLU A 79 -8.48 12.03 -13.03
N VAL A 80 -7.85 10.87 -13.14
CA VAL A 80 -8.37 9.75 -13.92
C VAL A 80 -9.66 9.21 -13.32
N ILE A 81 -9.74 9.09 -11.99
CA ILE A 81 -10.97 8.66 -11.32
C ILE A 81 -12.14 9.56 -11.66
N VAL A 82 -11.95 10.88 -11.54
CA VAL A 82 -13.01 11.85 -11.80
C VAL A 82 -13.41 11.81 -13.27
N SER A 83 -12.43 11.80 -14.17
CA SER A 83 -12.65 11.73 -15.61
C SER A 83 -13.42 10.46 -15.99
N ARG A 84 -13.03 9.30 -15.43
CA ARG A 84 -13.72 8.02 -15.62
C ARG A 84 -15.15 8.04 -15.06
N MET A 85 -15.37 8.57 -13.86
CA MET A 85 -16.72 8.64 -13.28
C MET A 85 -17.63 9.57 -14.08
N ARG A 86 -17.10 10.66 -14.66
CA ARG A 86 -17.85 11.52 -15.58
C ARG A 86 -18.18 10.79 -16.88
N TYR A 87 -17.22 10.05 -17.43
CA TYR A 87 -17.44 9.21 -18.60
C TYR A 87 -18.52 8.15 -18.34
N ILE A 88 -18.44 7.40 -17.23
CA ILE A 88 -19.47 6.43 -16.81
C ILE A 88 -20.84 7.11 -16.67
N SER A 89 -20.90 8.30 -16.08
CA SER A 89 -22.15 9.07 -15.97
C SER A 89 -22.73 9.47 -17.33
N SER A 90 -21.91 9.59 -18.38
CA SER A 90 -22.38 9.88 -19.73
C SER A 90 -22.86 8.64 -20.49
N GLN A 91 -22.32 7.47 -20.13
CA GLN A 91 -22.66 6.18 -20.75
C GLN A 91 -23.84 5.47 -20.06
N THR A 92 -24.16 5.85 -18.84
CA THR A 92 -25.23 5.23 -18.04
C THR A 92 -26.42 6.18 -17.91
N GLU A 93 -27.63 5.63 -17.77
CA GLU A 93 -28.85 6.41 -17.55
C GLU A 93 -28.87 7.13 -16.18
N ARG A 94 -27.88 6.87 -15.33
CA ARG A 94 -27.80 7.39 -13.97
C ARG A 94 -26.78 8.51 -13.90
N SER A 95 -27.25 9.73 -13.69
CA SER A 95 -26.38 10.89 -13.46
C SER A 95 -25.61 10.73 -12.14
N VAL A 96 -24.30 10.95 -12.19
CA VAL A 96 -23.44 11.02 -11.01
C VAL A 96 -23.31 12.47 -10.55
N ARG A 97 -23.65 12.78 -9.30
CA ARG A 97 -23.41 14.09 -8.70
C ARG A 97 -21.97 14.18 -8.21
N PHE A 98 -21.27 15.26 -8.57
CA PHE A 98 -19.94 15.56 -8.05
C PHE A 98 -20.00 16.66 -6.98
N VAL A 99 -19.22 16.49 -5.91
CA VAL A 99 -18.96 17.51 -4.89
C VAL A 99 -17.46 17.55 -4.64
N GLY A 100 -16.80 18.62 -5.06
CA GLY A 100 -15.38 18.87 -4.77
C GLY A 100 -15.23 19.80 -3.58
N LEU A 101 -14.44 19.40 -2.59
CA LEU A 101 -14.05 20.21 -1.45
C LEU A 101 -12.58 20.57 -1.60
N SER A 102 -12.25 21.85 -1.46
CA SER A 102 -10.91 22.37 -1.71
C SER A 102 -10.58 23.51 -0.77
N THR A 103 -9.29 23.77 -0.60
CA THR A 103 -8.78 25.07 -0.19
C THR A 103 -9.02 26.11 -1.30
N ALA A 104 -8.81 27.38 -0.99
CA ALA A 104 -8.98 28.47 -1.96
C ALA A 104 -8.01 28.31 -3.14
N LEU A 105 -8.54 28.34 -4.37
CA LEU A 105 -7.76 28.14 -5.61
C LEU A 105 -7.82 29.35 -6.53
N ALA A 106 -6.72 29.62 -7.25
CA ALA A 106 -6.67 30.69 -8.24
C ALA A 106 -7.51 30.36 -9.48
N ASN A 107 -7.50 29.09 -9.91
CA ASN A 107 -8.14 28.59 -11.11
C ASN A 107 -9.31 27.63 -10.78
N ALA A 108 -10.13 27.98 -9.79
CA ALA A 108 -11.28 27.15 -9.39
C ALA A 108 -12.33 26.97 -10.50
N HIS A 109 -12.39 27.89 -11.46
CA HIS A 109 -13.29 27.82 -12.61
C HIS A 109 -12.95 26.65 -13.54
N ASP A 110 -11.67 26.43 -13.84
CA ASP A 110 -11.25 25.31 -14.70
C ASP A 110 -11.60 23.97 -14.05
N LEU A 111 -11.48 23.91 -12.72
CA LEU A 111 -11.84 22.75 -11.92
C LEU A 111 -13.37 22.52 -11.92
N SER A 112 -14.18 23.57 -11.79
CA SER A 112 -15.64 23.44 -11.87
C SER A 112 -16.09 22.97 -13.24
N ASP A 113 -15.52 23.55 -14.30
CA ASP A 113 -15.83 23.19 -15.68
C ASP A 113 -15.46 21.73 -15.97
N TRP A 114 -14.29 21.29 -15.49
CA TRP A 114 -13.87 19.91 -15.57
C TRP A 114 -14.79 18.96 -14.79
N LEU A 115 -15.28 19.36 -13.61
CA LEU A 115 -16.23 18.55 -12.84
C LEU A 115 -17.65 18.57 -13.43
N GLY A 116 -17.96 19.50 -14.34
CA GLY A 116 -19.32 19.73 -14.83
C GLY A 116 -20.21 20.46 -13.80
N VAL A 117 -19.60 21.27 -12.93
CA VAL A 117 -20.30 22.11 -11.96
C VAL A 117 -20.57 23.47 -12.62
N GLY A 118 -21.85 23.80 -12.82
CA GLY A 118 -22.23 25.11 -13.35
C GLY A 118 -21.92 26.27 -12.40
N GLU A 119 -21.98 27.50 -12.89
CA GLU A 119 -21.59 28.71 -12.15
C GLU A 119 -22.28 28.85 -10.78
N ASN A 120 -23.56 28.49 -10.69
CA ASN A 120 -24.32 28.54 -9.43
C ASN A 120 -23.86 27.52 -8.37
N GLY A 121 -23.06 26.53 -8.75
CA GLY A 121 -22.50 25.51 -7.87
C GLY A 121 -21.06 25.78 -7.44
N LEU A 122 -20.38 26.77 -8.03
CA LEU A 122 -19.00 27.11 -7.69
C LEU A 122 -18.94 28.11 -6.55
N PHE A 123 -18.38 27.68 -5.42
CA PHE A 123 -18.12 28.54 -4.26
C PHE A 123 -16.62 28.62 -4.00
N ASN A 124 -15.96 29.65 -4.54
CA ASN A 124 -14.54 29.89 -4.31
C ASN A 124 -14.33 31.10 -3.38
N PHE A 125 -13.85 30.85 -2.17
CA PHE A 125 -13.65 31.88 -1.15
C PHE A 125 -12.19 32.33 -1.10
N LYS A 126 -11.94 33.58 -0.68
CA LYS A 126 -10.58 34.05 -0.41
C LYS A 126 -10.00 33.33 0.81
N PRO A 127 -8.67 33.12 0.90
CA PRO A 127 -8.02 32.50 2.07
C PRO A 127 -8.35 33.16 3.42
N SER A 128 -8.70 34.46 3.41
CA SER A 128 -9.10 35.20 4.60
C SER A 128 -10.48 34.84 5.15
N VAL A 129 -11.34 34.18 4.36
CA VAL A 129 -12.68 33.76 4.78
C VAL A 129 -12.59 32.47 5.59
N ARG A 130 -12.24 32.60 6.87
CA ARG A 130 -12.16 31.48 7.81
C ARG A 130 -13.09 31.72 9.00
N PRO A 131 -13.78 30.69 9.53
CA PRO A 131 -14.59 30.83 10.74
C PRO A 131 -13.79 31.33 11.95
N VAL A 132 -12.52 30.95 12.03
CA VAL A 132 -11.56 31.46 13.01
C VAL A 132 -10.43 32.14 12.24
N ALA A 133 -10.25 33.44 12.46
CA ALA A 133 -9.21 34.21 11.78
C ALA A 133 -7.82 33.69 12.15
N LEU A 134 -6.91 33.65 11.19
CA LEU A 134 -5.54 33.17 11.38
C LEU A 134 -4.54 34.33 11.30
N GLU A 135 -3.79 34.54 12.37
CA GLU A 135 -2.64 35.44 12.41
C GLU A 135 -1.37 34.67 12.02
N VAL A 136 -0.66 35.10 10.98
CA VAL A 136 0.51 34.39 10.45
C VAL A 136 1.76 35.24 10.58
N HIS A 137 2.80 34.69 11.22
CA HIS A 137 4.12 35.31 11.35
C HIS A 137 5.16 34.48 10.60
N ILE A 138 5.83 35.09 9.62
CA ILE A 138 6.92 34.43 8.87
C ILE A 138 8.26 35.02 9.28
N GLN A 139 9.13 34.18 9.81
CA GLN A 139 10.49 34.53 10.23
C GLN A 139 11.50 33.84 9.32
N GLY A 140 12.37 34.64 8.71
CA GLY A 140 13.44 34.15 7.85
C GLY A 140 14.72 33.90 8.66
N TYR A 141 15.44 32.85 8.29
CA TYR A 141 16.70 32.46 8.93
C TYR A 141 17.81 32.34 7.88
N PRO A 142 18.95 33.04 8.09
CA PRO A 142 20.09 32.95 7.20
C PRO A 142 20.86 31.64 7.43
N GLY A 143 21.70 31.30 6.46
CA GLY A 143 22.58 30.13 6.51
C GLY A 143 22.13 29.04 5.55
N LYS A 144 23.06 28.58 4.69
CA LYS A 144 22.78 27.61 3.61
C LYS A 144 22.57 26.19 4.12
N TYR A 145 23.31 25.77 5.15
CA TYR A 145 23.28 24.41 5.65
C TYR A 145 22.07 24.13 6.53
N TYR A 146 21.39 23.01 6.26
CA TYR A 146 20.14 22.63 6.91
C TYR A 146 20.27 22.44 8.44
N CYS A 147 21.20 21.60 8.90
CA CYS A 147 21.29 21.26 10.32
C CYS A 147 21.57 22.47 11.24
N PRO A 148 22.59 23.33 10.96
CA PRO A 148 22.81 24.53 11.76
C PRO A 148 21.61 25.48 11.75
N ARG A 149 20.95 25.63 10.59
CA ARG A 149 19.74 26.46 10.46
C ARG A 149 18.60 25.94 11.34
N MET A 150 18.34 24.63 11.33
CA MET A 150 17.32 24.02 12.20
C MET A 150 17.61 24.20 13.69
N ASN A 151 18.88 24.15 14.10
CA ASN A 151 19.27 24.38 15.49
C ASN A 151 19.04 25.85 15.89
N SER A 152 19.37 26.79 15.00
CA SER A 152 19.13 28.23 15.25
C SER A 152 17.66 28.59 15.44
N MET A 153 16.74 27.76 14.93
CA MET A 153 15.29 27.93 15.05
C MET A 153 14.72 27.40 16.40
N ASN A 154 15.48 26.62 17.19
CA ASN A 154 14.97 26.02 18.44
C ASN A 154 14.61 27.09 19.49
N LYS A 155 15.51 28.06 19.73
CA LYS A 155 15.26 29.16 20.69
C LYS A 155 14.08 30.06 20.28
N PRO A 156 13.97 30.51 19.01
CA PRO A 156 12.77 31.21 18.52
C PRO A 156 11.49 30.39 18.62
N THR A 157 11.55 29.07 18.43
CA THR A 157 10.40 28.17 18.62
C THR A 157 9.90 28.25 20.06
N TYR A 158 10.79 28.16 21.06
CA TYR A 158 10.43 28.34 22.47
C TYR A 158 9.85 29.73 22.75
N ALA A 159 10.49 30.79 22.25
CA ALA A 159 10.01 32.16 22.41
C ALA A 159 8.62 32.40 21.80
N ALA A 160 8.33 31.76 20.66
CA ALA A 160 7.04 31.82 20.01
C ALA A 160 5.93 31.17 20.87
N ILE A 161 6.23 30.08 21.57
CA ILE A 161 5.29 29.46 22.53
C ILE A 161 4.94 30.45 23.63
N GLY A 162 5.94 31.04 24.29
CA GLY A 162 5.72 32.02 25.36
C GLY A 162 4.98 33.28 24.90
N THR A 163 5.24 33.75 23.68
CA THR A 163 4.64 34.98 23.14
C THR A 163 3.20 34.76 22.65
N HIS A 164 2.97 33.68 21.91
CA HIS A 164 1.72 33.49 21.16
C HIS A 164 0.75 32.51 21.82
N SER A 165 1.23 31.58 22.65
CA SER A 165 0.39 30.53 23.25
C SER A 165 0.96 30.01 24.59
N PRO A 166 1.07 30.86 25.62
CA PRO A 166 1.73 30.50 26.88
C PRO A 166 1.02 29.37 27.63
N THR A 167 -0.32 29.29 27.56
CA THR A 167 -1.13 28.28 28.28
C THR A 167 -1.97 27.39 27.37
N LYS A 168 -2.03 27.71 26.07
CA LYS A 168 -2.86 26.99 25.10
C LYS A 168 -2.04 25.99 24.29
N PRO A 169 -2.67 24.95 23.73
CA PRO A 169 -1.97 23.87 23.03
C PRO A 169 -1.23 24.34 21.78
N VAL A 170 -0.03 23.80 21.58
CA VAL A 170 0.91 24.14 20.52
C VAL A 170 1.28 22.90 19.71
N LEU A 171 1.16 23.00 18.40
CA LEU A 171 1.60 21.98 17.46
C LEU A 171 2.85 22.46 16.72
N ILE A 172 3.91 21.66 16.72
CA ILE A 172 5.20 22.02 16.09
C ILE A 172 5.51 21.01 14.99
N PHE A 173 5.39 21.44 13.74
CA PHE A 173 5.77 20.64 12.58
C PHE A 173 7.27 20.73 12.31
N VAL A 174 7.89 19.58 12.11
CA VAL A 174 9.29 19.41 11.70
C VAL A 174 9.40 18.40 10.57
N SER A 175 10.50 18.44 9.82
CA SER A 175 10.62 17.64 8.60
C SER A 175 11.07 16.18 8.80
N SER A 176 11.48 15.77 10.01
CA SER A 176 11.92 14.39 10.24
C SER A 176 11.69 13.89 11.67
N ARG A 177 11.66 12.56 11.82
CA ARG A 177 11.58 11.85 13.12
C ARG A 177 12.74 12.23 14.04
N ARG A 178 13.93 12.42 13.47
CA ARG A 178 15.10 12.90 14.23
C ARG A 178 14.86 14.30 14.76
N GLN A 179 14.27 15.19 13.97
CA GLN A 179 13.99 16.55 14.37
C GLN A 179 12.88 16.67 15.42
N THR A 180 11.93 15.73 15.50
CA THR A 180 10.93 15.76 16.58
C THR A 180 11.62 15.63 17.94
N ARG A 181 12.51 14.63 18.07
CA ARG A 181 13.31 14.40 19.27
C ARG A 181 14.25 15.56 19.59
N LEU A 182 15.06 16.00 18.62
CA LEU A 182 16.04 17.08 18.86
C LEU A 182 15.36 18.38 19.28
N THR A 183 14.27 18.74 18.60
CA THR A 183 13.51 19.96 18.95
C THR A 183 12.91 19.83 20.34
N ALA A 184 12.31 18.69 20.69
CA ALA A 184 11.73 18.49 22.03
C ALA A 184 12.79 18.57 23.15
N LEU A 185 13.97 17.98 22.97
CA LEU A 185 15.06 18.04 23.96
C LEU A 185 15.55 19.48 24.18
N ASP A 186 15.71 20.25 23.12
CA ASP A 186 16.12 21.66 23.25
C ASP A 186 15.02 22.50 23.91
N LEU A 187 13.74 22.24 23.62
CA LEU A 187 12.63 22.90 24.32
C LEU A 187 12.61 22.58 25.82
N ILE A 188 12.95 21.34 26.21
CA ILE A 188 13.12 20.97 27.63
C ILE A 188 14.27 21.75 28.25
N GLN A 189 15.41 21.88 27.57
CA GLN A 189 16.56 22.63 28.07
C GLN A 189 16.23 24.11 28.28
N PHE A 190 15.47 24.72 27.35
CA PHE A 190 15.02 26.10 27.51
C PHE A 190 14.01 26.24 28.65
N ALA A 191 13.03 25.33 28.78
CA ALA A 191 12.08 25.34 29.89
C ALA A 191 12.76 25.15 31.24
N ALA A 192 13.77 24.27 31.33
CA ALA A 192 14.56 24.06 32.53
C ALA A 192 15.42 25.27 32.94
N SER A 193 15.71 26.18 31.99
CA SER A 193 16.39 27.44 32.26
C SER A 193 15.44 28.57 32.66
N ASP A 194 14.13 28.31 32.62
CA ASP A 194 13.05 29.26 32.93
C ASP A 194 12.50 29.01 34.34
N GLU A 195 11.67 29.92 34.85
CA GLU A 195 11.13 29.83 36.23
C GLU A 195 10.22 28.61 36.44
N HIS A 196 9.59 28.10 35.39
CA HIS A 196 8.60 27.02 35.45
C HIS A 196 8.95 25.85 34.51
N PRO A 197 9.89 24.96 34.89
CA PRO A 197 10.38 23.86 34.04
C PRO A 197 9.32 22.87 33.54
N ARG A 198 8.19 22.77 34.25
CA ARG A 198 7.07 21.85 33.92
C ARG A 198 5.81 22.59 33.47
N GLN A 199 5.94 23.83 32.98
CA GLN A 199 4.80 24.65 32.56
C GLN A 199 3.88 23.98 31.51
N PHE A 200 4.42 23.09 30.66
CA PHE A 200 3.66 22.43 29.60
C PHE A 200 2.87 21.20 30.09
N LEU A 201 2.99 20.82 31.36
CA LEU A 201 2.33 19.65 31.93
C LEU A 201 1.09 20.07 32.73
N SER A 202 -0.07 19.54 32.36
CA SER A 202 -1.36 19.80 33.02
C SER A 202 -1.95 18.52 33.61
N MET A 203 -1.15 17.79 34.41
CA MET A 203 -1.56 16.61 35.15
C MET A 203 -0.77 16.43 36.45
N ALA A 204 -1.35 15.70 37.41
CA ALA A 204 -0.67 15.33 38.66
C ALA A 204 0.41 14.25 38.41
N GLU A 205 1.41 14.21 39.29
CA GLU A 205 2.56 13.32 39.14
C GLU A 205 2.16 11.84 39.14
N GLU A 206 1.18 11.45 39.97
CA GLU A 206 0.73 10.06 40.08
C GLU A 206 0.08 9.58 38.78
N ALA A 207 -0.73 10.44 38.14
CA ALA A 207 -1.34 10.16 36.85
C ALA A 207 -0.29 10.04 35.76
N LEU A 208 0.71 10.92 35.77
CA LEU A 208 1.83 10.88 34.84
C LEU A 208 2.60 9.56 34.98
N GLN A 209 2.95 9.12 36.19
CA GLN A 209 3.70 7.87 36.38
C GLN A 209 2.95 6.64 35.86
N MET A 210 1.62 6.58 36.02
CA MET A 210 0.80 5.50 35.44
C MET A 210 0.88 5.50 33.91
N ILE A 211 0.78 6.68 33.28
CA ILE A 211 0.89 6.84 31.82
C ILE A 211 2.29 6.42 31.34
N LEU A 212 3.35 6.90 31.99
CA LEU A 212 4.74 6.62 31.60
C LEU A 212 5.09 5.14 31.68
N SER A 213 4.43 4.38 32.56
CA SER A 213 4.62 2.92 32.65
C SER A 213 4.09 2.16 31.42
N GLN A 214 3.15 2.75 30.68
CA GLN A 214 2.56 2.15 29.48
C GLN A 214 3.31 2.52 28.20
N VAL A 215 4.02 3.65 28.21
CA VAL A 215 4.79 4.14 27.05
C VAL A 215 5.96 3.21 26.79
N THR A 216 6.15 2.77 25.55
CA THR A 216 7.28 1.90 25.19
C THR A 216 8.49 2.67 24.69
N ASP A 217 8.30 3.74 23.91
CA ASP A 217 9.40 4.54 23.38
C ASP A 217 10.08 5.38 24.48
N GLN A 218 11.41 5.23 24.60
CA GLN A 218 12.18 5.86 25.68
C GLN A 218 12.26 7.39 25.53
N ASN A 219 12.37 7.90 24.29
CA ASN A 219 12.48 9.33 24.04
C ASN A 219 11.13 10.02 24.33
N LEU A 220 10.03 9.38 23.92
CA LEU A 220 8.68 9.83 24.22
C LEU A 220 8.44 9.81 25.73
N ARG A 221 8.82 8.74 26.43
CA ARG A 221 8.70 8.66 27.89
C ARG A 221 9.44 9.80 28.58
N HIS A 222 10.65 10.14 28.13
CA HIS A 222 11.41 11.26 28.70
C HIS A 222 10.75 12.62 28.42
N THR A 223 10.34 12.88 27.17
CA THR A 223 9.77 14.16 26.77
C THR A 223 8.39 14.44 27.41
N LEU A 224 7.58 13.40 27.60
CA LEU A 224 6.28 13.49 28.27
C LEU A 224 6.38 13.95 29.74
N GLN A 225 7.49 13.68 30.42
CA GLN A 225 7.71 14.16 31.80
C GLN A 225 7.71 15.68 31.91
N PHE A 226 7.96 16.38 30.80
CA PHE A 226 7.98 17.83 30.71
C PHE A 226 6.74 18.39 29.98
N GLY A 227 5.74 17.56 29.67
CA GLY A 227 4.54 17.99 28.95
C GLY A 227 4.73 18.21 27.45
N ILE A 228 5.76 17.60 26.85
CA ILE A 228 6.05 17.66 25.41
C ILE A 228 5.86 16.26 24.81
N GLY A 229 4.92 16.11 23.89
CA GLY A 229 4.70 14.88 23.13
C GLY A 229 5.52 14.82 21.84
N LEU A 230 5.78 13.60 21.36
CA LEU A 230 6.34 13.33 20.03
C LEU A 230 5.30 12.60 19.18
N HIS A 231 5.20 12.94 17.90
CA HIS A 231 4.33 12.22 16.96
C HIS A 231 5.01 12.02 15.60
N HIS A 232 5.21 10.75 15.23
CA HIS A 232 5.72 10.37 13.92
C HIS A 232 5.37 8.92 13.59
N ALA A 233 5.49 8.55 12.32
CA ALA A 233 5.19 7.20 11.83
C ALA A 233 6.03 6.08 12.48
N GLY A 234 7.21 6.38 13.03
CA GLY A 234 8.04 5.41 13.75
C GLY A 234 7.56 5.03 15.15
N LEU A 235 6.57 5.71 15.73
CA LEU A 235 5.95 5.29 17.00
C LEU A 235 4.98 4.14 16.74
N ASN A 236 4.88 3.20 17.68
CA ASN A 236 3.84 2.18 17.61
C ASN A 236 2.44 2.79 17.82
N ASP A 237 1.41 2.05 17.41
CA ASP A 237 0.03 2.57 17.42
C ASP A 237 -0.50 2.89 18.82
N LYS A 238 -0.02 2.17 19.85
CA LYS A 238 -0.40 2.40 21.25
C LYS A 238 0.14 3.74 21.76
N ASP A 239 1.45 3.95 21.62
CA ASP A 239 2.13 5.18 22.02
C ASP A 239 1.59 6.38 21.23
N ARG A 240 1.33 6.20 19.92
CA ARG A 240 0.75 7.25 19.07
C ARG A 240 -0.64 7.67 19.55
N SER A 241 -1.54 6.70 19.78
CA SER A 241 -2.91 6.97 20.24
C SER A 241 -2.91 7.62 21.63
N LEU A 242 -2.02 7.18 22.52
CA LEU A 242 -1.86 7.74 23.85
C LEU A 242 -1.46 9.23 23.78
N VAL A 243 -0.45 9.58 22.99
CA VAL A 243 0.00 10.98 22.86
C VAL A 243 -1.09 11.87 22.25
N GLU A 244 -1.81 11.37 21.25
CA GLU A 244 -2.96 12.07 20.65
C GLU A 244 -4.04 12.36 21.71
N GLU A 245 -4.35 11.39 22.57
CA GLU A 245 -5.32 11.53 23.64
C GLU A 245 -4.87 12.54 24.71
N LEU A 246 -3.59 12.48 25.12
CA LEU A 246 -3.03 13.42 26.10
C LEU A 246 -3.08 14.86 25.57
N PHE A 247 -2.75 15.06 24.29
CA PHE A 247 -2.77 16.38 23.67
C PHE A 247 -4.22 16.89 23.48
N ALA A 248 -5.12 16.04 22.98
CA ALA A 248 -6.52 16.40 22.77
C ALA A 248 -7.23 16.81 24.08
N ASN A 249 -6.88 16.16 25.18
CA ASN A 249 -7.40 16.47 26.52
C ASN A 249 -6.62 17.56 27.26
N ASN A 250 -5.73 18.28 26.57
CA ASN A 250 -4.85 19.32 27.13
C ASN A 250 -4.07 18.87 28.38
N LYS A 251 -3.69 17.60 28.47
CA LYS A 251 -2.84 17.08 29.55
C LYS A 251 -1.36 17.41 29.30
N ILE A 252 -0.99 17.47 28.03
CA ILE A 252 0.27 18.02 27.53
C ILE A 252 -0.04 19.22 26.63
N GLN A 253 0.77 20.27 26.72
CA GLN A 253 0.56 21.49 25.96
C GLN A 253 1.23 21.46 24.60
N VAL A 254 2.40 20.82 24.46
CA VAL A 254 3.21 20.88 23.24
C VAL A 254 3.27 19.52 22.58
N LEU A 255 3.05 19.48 21.27
CA LEU A 255 3.23 18.28 20.45
C LEU A 255 4.18 18.58 19.28
N VAL A 256 5.30 17.87 19.22
CA VAL A 256 6.25 17.97 18.11
C VAL A 256 6.02 16.82 17.14
N CYS A 257 5.68 17.12 15.89
CA CYS A 257 5.19 16.16 14.93
C CYS A 257 5.82 16.29 13.53
N THR A 258 5.84 15.18 12.78
CA THR A 258 6.16 15.21 11.34
C THR A 258 4.99 15.71 10.50
N SER A 259 5.26 16.11 9.26
CA SER A 259 4.27 16.64 8.29
C SER A 259 3.05 15.73 8.08
N THR A 260 3.18 14.42 8.27
CA THR A 260 2.10 13.43 8.14
C THR A 260 0.87 13.72 9.00
N LEU A 261 1.04 14.39 10.15
CA LEU A 261 -0.07 14.77 11.04
C LEU A 261 -0.90 15.93 10.45
N ALA A 262 -0.39 16.67 9.45
CA ALA A 262 -1.15 17.72 8.77
C ALA A 262 -2.40 17.16 8.10
N TRP A 263 -2.36 15.89 7.67
CA TRP A 263 -3.45 15.20 6.97
C TRP A 263 -4.18 14.16 7.84
N GLY A 264 -3.64 13.85 9.03
CA GLY A 264 -4.14 12.79 9.90
C GLY A 264 -4.50 13.30 11.29
N VAL A 265 -5.73 13.02 11.73
CA VAL A 265 -6.27 13.33 13.06
C VAL A 265 -6.62 14.81 13.26
N ASN A 266 -7.80 15.06 13.81
CA ASN A 266 -8.22 16.39 14.19
C ASN A 266 -7.70 16.72 15.61
N LEU A 267 -6.42 17.09 15.71
CA LEU A 267 -5.85 17.60 16.94
C LEU A 267 -5.97 19.12 16.98
N PRO A 268 -6.79 19.67 17.88
CA PRO A 268 -7.06 21.09 17.89
C PRO A 268 -5.85 21.83 18.51
N ALA A 269 -5.26 22.82 17.83
CA ALA A 269 -4.13 23.61 18.36
C ALA A 269 -4.44 25.11 18.29
N HIS A 270 -3.99 25.89 19.28
CA HIS A 270 -4.13 27.34 19.24
C HIS A 270 -3.02 27.97 18.39
N LEU A 271 -1.79 27.50 18.62
CA LEU A 271 -0.60 27.88 17.89
C LEU A 271 -0.07 26.71 17.08
N VAL A 272 0.21 26.95 15.81
CA VAL A 272 1.01 26.05 14.97
C VAL A 272 2.35 26.70 14.70
N ILE A 273 3.44 25.96 14.88
CA ILE A 273 4.79 26.36 14.49
C ILE A 273 5.26 25.42 13.39
N ILE A 274 5.63 25.96 12.23
CA ILE A 274 6.27 25.20 11.15
C ILE A 274 7.75 25.51 11.21
N LYS A 275 8.53 24.55 11.71
CA LYS A 275 9.96 24.69 11.94
C LYS A 275 10.74 24.07 10.78
N GLY A 276 11.11 24.93 9.83
CA GLY A 276 11.72 24.53 8.57
C GLY A 276 10.66 24.10 7.56
N THR A 277 10.82 24.57 6.32
CA THR A 277 9.89 24.29 5.21
C THR A 277 10.53 23.39 4.15
N GLU A 278 11.57 22.66 4.53
CA GLU A 278 12.36 21.80 3.65
C GLU A 278 12.49 20.40 4.27
N PHE A 279 12.47 19.37 3.43
CA PHE A 279 12.74 17.99 3.82
C PHE A 279 13.81 17.38 2.92
N TYR A 280 14.48 16.34 3.41
CA TYR A 280 15.48 15.63 2.61
C TYR A 280 14.77 14.65 1.67
N ASP A 281 14.89 14.89 0.37
CA ASP A 281 14.42 13.98 -0.66
C ASP A 281 15.55 13.02 -1.04
N ALA A 282 15.26 11.73 -0.86
CA ALA A 282 16.20 10.65 -1.15
C ALA A 282 16.47 10.53 -2.66
N LYS A 283 15.48 10.79 -3.50
CA LYS A 283 15.59 10.64 -4.97
C LYS A 283 16.58 11.64 -5.55
N THR A 284 16.41 12.93 -5.20
CA THR A 284 17.31 13.99 -5.65
C THR A 284 18.56 14.14 -4.78
N LYS A 285 18.66 13.38 -3.68
CA LYS A 285 19.73 13.43 -2.65
C LYS A 285 19.93 14.84 -2.08
N ARG A 286 18.87 15.65 -2.00
CA ARG A 286 18.92 17.08 -1.65
C ARG A 286 17.76 17.45 -0.73
N TYR A 287 17.90 18.59 -0.05
CA TYR A 287 16.76 19.20 0.63
C TYR A 287 15.89 19.93 -0.39
N VAL A 288 14.62 19.58 -0.43
CA VAL A 288 13.60 20.20 -1.29
C VAL A 288 12.54 20.87 -0.41
N ASP A 289 11.87 21.87 -0.94
CA ASP A 289 10.78 22.56 -0.24
C ASP A 289 9.57 21.63 -0.09
N PHE A 290 8.83 21.76 1.01
CA PHE A 290 7.51 21.15 1.10
C PHE A 290 6.58 21.73 0.03
N PRO A 291 5.66 20.91 -0.52
CA PRO A 291 4.54 21.42 -1.29
C PRO A 291 3.79 22.50 -0.49
N ILE A 292 3.39 23.59 -1.16
CA ILE A 292 2.68 24.69 -0.49
C ILE A 292 1.38 24.21 0.17
N THR A 293 0.73 23.21 -0.42
CA THR A 293 -0.47 22.55 0.10
C THR A 293 -0.25 21.97 1.49
N ASP A 294 0.90 21.33 1.73
CA ASP A 294 1.24 20.77 3.03
C ASP A 294 1.42 21.88 4.08
N ILE A 295 2.07 22.98 3.70
CA ILE A 295 2.26 24.14 4.59
C ILE A 295 0.91 24.77 4.96
N LEU A 296 0.01 24.93 3.97
CA LEU A 296 -1.33 25.45 4.20
C LEU A 296 -2.15 24.52 5.11
N GLN A 297 -2.02 23.20 4.96
CA GLN A 297 -2.69 22.23 5.84
C GLN A 297 -2.14 22.25 7.26
N MET A 298 -0.81 22.34 7.43
CA MET A 298 -0.18 22.49 8.74
C MET A 298 -0.72 23.74 9.44
N MET A 299 -0.68 24.89 8.77
CA MET A 299 -1.25 26.14 9.27
C MET A 299 -2.75 26.04 9.54
N GLY A 300 -3.45 25.22 8.75
CA GLY A 300 -4.88 24.96 8.86
C GLY A 300 -5.28 24.41 10.23
N ARG A 301 -4.35 23.75 10.94
CA ARG A 301 -4.56 23.18 12.29
C ARG A 301 -4.60 24.22 13.41
N ALA A 302 -4.24 25.46 13.14
CA ALA A 302 -4.29 26.55 14.11
C ALA A 302 -5.68 27.17 14.21
N GLY A 303 -6.17 27.33 15.44
CA GLY A 303 -7.45 27.93 15.78
C GLY A 303 -8.55 26.90 15.94
N ARG A 304 -9.25 26.95 17.08
CA ARG A 304 -10.33 26.04 17.42
C ARG A 304 -11.70 26.71 17.29
N PRO A 305 -12.57 26.30 16.36
CA PRO A 305 -13.95 26.76 16.34
C PRO A 305 -14.61 26.52 17.71
N GLN A 306 -15.33 27.51 18.24
CA GLN A 306 -15.95 27.53 19.57
C GLN A 306 -15.02 27.76 20.78
N TYR A 307 -13.70 27.60 20.66
CA TYR A 307 -12.76 27.82 21.78
C TYR A 307 -11.85 29.04 21.58
N ASP A 308 -11.50 29.36 20.34
CA ASP A 308 -10.60 30.45 19.99
C ASP A 308 -11.30 31.51 19.14
N GLN A 309 -10.96 32.78 19.40
CA GLN A 309 -11.33 33.92 18.54
C GLN A 309 -10.36 34.06 17.36
N HIS A 310 -9.09 33.70 17.58
CA HIS A 310 -8.02 33.75 16.59
C HIS A 310 -7.11 32.53 16.75
N GLY A 311 -6.65 31.96 15.63
CA GLY A 311 -5.55 31.00 15.58
C GLY A 311 -4.25 31.71 15.25
N LYS A 312 -3.11 31.16 15.68
CA LYS A 312 -1.79 31.72 15.38
C LYS A 312 -0.93 30.71 14.64
N ALA A 313 -0.21 31.13 13.62
CA ALA A 313 0.77 30.33 12.90
C ALA A 313 2.11 31.05 12.83
N VAL A 314 3.19 30.35 13.17
CA VAL A 314 4.56 30.86 13.06
C VAL A 314 5.32 29.97 12.09
N ILE A 315 5.83 30.54 11.00
CA ILE A 315 6.59 29.82 9.98
C ILE A 315 8.05 30.25 10.06
N LEU A 316 8.93 29.30 10.41
CA LEU A 316 10.37 29.50 10.46
C LEU A 316 10.97 28.94 9.17
N VAL A 317 11.45 29.83 8.31
CA VAL A 317 11.81 29.50 6.92
C VAL A 317 13.22 29.96 6.57
N HIS A 318 13.83 29.35 5.57
CA HIS A 318 15.05 29.87 4.97
C HIS A 318 14.80 31.27 4.36
N GLU A 319 15.61 32.27 4.73
CA GLU A 319 15.39 33.68 4.40
C GLU A 319 15.00 33.95 2.92
N PRO A 320 15.66 33.36 1.90
CA PRO A 320 15.32 33.61 0.50
C PRO A 320 13.89 33.22 0.11
N LYS A 321 13.26 32.30 0.85
CA LYS A 321 11.92 31.77 0.59
C LYS A 321 10.82 32.54 1.32
N LYS A 322 11.18 33.47 2.21
CA LYS A 322 10.21 34.26 3.00
C LYS A 322 9.19 35.00 2.13
N SER A 323 9.64 35.65 1.06
CA SER A 323 8.78 36.39 0.12
C SER A 323 7.84 35.46 -0.65
N PHE A 324 8.30 34.26 -0.99
CA PHE A 324 7.49 33.24 -1.66
C PHE A 324 6.30 32.83 -0.77
N TYR A 325 6.54 32.42 0.47
CA TYR A 325 5.45 32.03 1.37
C TYR A 325 4.52 33.18 1.71
N LYS A 326 5.04 34.41 1.84
CA LYS A 326 4.21 35.60 2.10
C LYS A 326 3.18 35.84 0.98
N LYS A 327 3.51 35.52 -0.27
CA LYS A 327 2.59 35.67 -1.42
C LYS A 327 1.38 34.73 -1.30
N PHE A 328 1.62 33.45 -1.01
CA PHE A 328 0.57 32.42 -0.91
C PHE A 328 -0.32 32.51 0.34
N LEU A 329 -0.01 33.39 1.30
CA LEU A 329 -0.93 33.70 2.39
C LEU A 329 -2.17 34.47 1.94
N TYR A 330 -2.01 35.29 0.88
CA TYR A 330 -3.05 36.21 0.42
C TYR A 330 -3.56 35.85 -0.97
N GLU A 331 -2.69 35.27 -1.80
CA GLU A 331 -3.03 34.82 -3.13
C GLU A 331 -3.25 33.29 -3.11
N PRO A 332 -4.40 32.80 -3.58
CA PRO A 332 -4.60 31.37 -3.74
C PRO A 332 -3.63 30.81 -4.79
N PHE A 333 -3.28 29.54 -4.69
CA PHE A 333 -2.36 28.89 -5.63
C PHE A 333 -3.13 28.33 -6.84
N PRO A 334 -2.49 28.28 -8.03
CA PRO A 334 -3.04 27.56 -9.16
C PRO A 334 -2.77 26.06 -9.03
N VAL A 335 -3.71 25.24 -9.51
CA VAL A 335 -3.58 23.78 -9.59
C VAL A 335 -3.43 23.37 -11.04
N GLU A 336 -2.33 22.69 -11.35
CA GLU A 336 -2.03 22.13 -12.67
C GLU A 336 -2.20 20.60 -12.65
N SER A 337 -2.46 20.01 -13.82
CA SER A 337 -2.42 18.54 -13.98
C SER A 337 -0.98 18.04 -14.07
N SER A 338 -0.70 16.90 -13.44
CA SER A 338 0.53 16.11 -13.60
C SER A 338 0.31 14.78 -14.32
N LEU A 339 -0.83 14.59 -15.01
CA LEU A 339 -1.23 13.30 -15.60
C LEU A 339 -0.20 12.72 -16.59
N ARG A 340 0.57 13.58 -17.27
CA ARG A 340 1.60 13.18 -18.25
C ARG A 340 2.62 12.19 -17.67
N GLU A 341 2.96 12.32 -16.39
CA GLU A 341 4.00 11.50 -15.75
C GLU A 341 3.54 10.05 -15.48
N GLN A 342 2.23 9.79 -15.44
CA GLN A 342 1.65 8.48 -15.14
C GLN A 342 0.69 8.01 -16.26
N LEU A 343 0.80 8.59 -17.46
CA LEU A 343 -0.17 8.39 -18.53
C LEU A 343 -0.19 6.95 -19.04
N HIS A 344 0.97 6.30 -19.15
CA HIS A 344 1.12 4.94 -19.66
C HIS A 344 0.26 3.92 -18.92
N ASP A 345 0.29 3.93 -17.59
CA ASP A 345 -0.44 2.97 -16.77
C ASP A 345 -1.96 3.16 -16.90
N HIS A 346 -2.41 4.40 -17.00
CA HIS A 346 -3.83 4.72 -17.16
C HIS A 346 -4.32 4.39 -18.57
N MET A 347 -3.55 4.71 -19.61
CA MET A 347 -3.87 4.33 -20.99
C MET A 347 -3.93 2.82 -21.16
N ASN A 348 -2.95 2.08 -20.63
CA ASN A 348 -2.97 0.62 -20.63
C ASN A 348 -4.22 0.07 -19.91
N ALA A 349 -4.58 0.64 -18.75
CA ALA A 349 -5.78 0.22 -18.03
C ALA A 349 -7.08 0.45 -18.82
N GLU A 350 -7.21 1.58 -19.50
CA GLU A 350 -8.38 1.88 -20.33
C GLU A 350 -8.44 1.03 -21.61
N ILE A 351 -7.30 0.66 -22.20
CA ILE A 351 -7.22 -0.32 -23.29
C ILE A 351 -7.67 -1.70 -22.82
N VAL A 352 -7.19 -2.15 -21.65
CA VAL A 352 -7.61 -3.43 -21.04
C VAL A 352 -9.11 -3.45 -20.73
N SER A 353 -9.66 -2.32 -20.28
CA SER A 353 -11.10 -2.20 -20.00
C SER A 353 -11.99 -2.24 -21.24
N GLY A 354 -11.41 -1.97 -22.42
CA GLY A 354 -12.13 -1.83 -23.69
C GLY A 354 -12.64 -0.41 -23.98
N THR A 355 -12.43 0.57 -23.10
CA THR A 355 -12.78 1.98 -23.34
C THR A 355 -12.00 2.56 -24.52
N ILE A 356 -10.72 2.18 -24.67
CA ILE A 356 -9.87 2.60 -25.78
C ILE A 356 -9.60 1.40 -26.67
N SER A 357 -10.14 1.42 -27.89
CA SER A 357 -9.90 0.38 -28.90
C SER A 357 -9.15 0.90 -30.13
N ARG A 358 -9.11 2.22 -30.31
CA ARG A 358 -8.46 2.93 -31.43
C ARG A 358 -7.66 4.13 -30.94
N LYS A 359 -6.74 4.64 -31.77
CA LYS A 359 -5.98 5.87 -31.46
C LYS A 359 -6.88 7.09 -31.26
N GLU A 360 -7.95 7.20 -32.03
CA GLU A 360 -8.94 8.27 -31.91
C GLU A 360 -9.65 8.24 -30.54
N ASP A 361 -9.96 7.05 -30.02
CA ASP A 361 -10.57 6.89 -28.70
C ASP A 361 -9.66 7.41 -27.58
N ALA A 362 -8.35 7.24 -27.72
CA ALA A 362 -7.37 7.73 -26.75
C ALA A 362 -7.27 9.26 -26.74
N VAL A 363 -7.29 9.89 -27.92
CA VAL A 363 -7.37 11.36 -28.02
C VAL A 363 -8.68 11.85 -27.41
N HIS A 364 -9.80 11.20 -27.73
CA HIS A 364 -11.09 11.52 -27.12
C HIS A 364 -11.08 11.35 -25.60
N TYR A 365 -10.49 10.27 -25.07
CA TYR A 365 -10.32 10.04 -23.63
C TYR A 365 -9.58 11.19 -22.96
N LEU A 366 -8.49 11.67 -23.55
CA LEU A 366 -7.75 12.83 -23.01
C LEU A 366 -8.63 14.08 -22.89
N THR A 367 -9.63 14.28 -23.76
CA THR A 367 -10.53 15.46 -23.65
C THR A 367 -11.38 15.49 -22.38
N TRP A 368 -11.55 14.35 -21.69
CA TRP A 368 -12.27 14.24 -20.41
C TRP A 368 -11.42 14.63 -19.20
N THR A 369 -10.11 14.73 -19.38
CA THR A 369 -9.12 14.97 -18.32
C THR A 369 -8.99 16.44 -17.95
N TYR A 370 -8.43 16.71 -16.76
CA TYR A 370 -8.11 18.06 -16.33
C TYR A 370 -6.90 18.62 -17.10
N LEU A 371 -5.96 17.73 -17.50
CA LEU A 371 -4.85 18.03 -18.41
C LEU A 371 -5.33 18.77 -19.65
N PHE A 372 -6.38 18.26 -20.32
CA PHE A 372 -6.91 18.92 -21.52
C PHE A 372 -7.46 20.32 -21.24
N ARG A 373 -8.13 20.54 -20.10
CA ARG A 373 -8.58 21.89 -19.70
C ARG A 373 -7.38 22.81 -19.49
N ARG A 374 -6.36 22.36 -18.78
CA ARG A 374 -5.17 23.17 -18.47
C ARG A 374 -4.27 23.43 -19.67
N LEU A 375 -4.20 22.51 -20.63
CA LEU A 375 -3.50 22.72 -21.90
C LEU A 375 -4.02 23.95 -22.66
N THR A 376 -5.33 24.22 -22.59
CA THR A 376 -5.93 25.39 -23.28
C THR A 376 -5.69 26.73 -22.55
N VAL A 377 -5.42 26.70 -21.24
CA VAL A 377 -5.29 27.90 -20.40
C VAL A 377 -3.82 28.25 -20.10
N ASN A 378 -2.97 27.25 -19.88
CA ASN A 378 -1.56 27.42 -19.55
C ASN A 378 -0.66 26.46 -20.38
N PRO A 379 -0.65 26.60 -21.72
CA PRO A 379 0.09 25.71 -22.63
C PRO A 379 1.60 25.66 -22.34
N THR A 380 2.19 26.79 -21.95
CA THR A 380 3.63 26.91 -21.70
C THR A 380 4.10 26.03 -20.55
N TYR A 381 3.25 25.78 -19.55
CA TYR A 381 3.54 24.84 -18.47
C TYR A 381 3.77 23.41 -18.99
N TYR A 382 3.07 23.04 -20.06
CA TYR A 382 3.15 21.72 -20.69
C TYR A 382 4.14 21.64 -21.86
N GLY A 383 4.86 22.73 -22.12
CA GLY A 383 5.83 22.85 -23.21
C GLY A 383 5.23 23.19 -24.58
N LEU A 384 4.04 23.79 -24.63
CA LEU A 384 3.46 24.33 -25.86
C LEU A 384 3.61 25.86 -25.92
N GLU A 385 3.96 26.38 -27.10
CA GLU A 385 4.13 27.82 -27.33
C GLU A 385 2.82 28.51 -27.75
N GLU A 386 1.91 27.79 -28.41
CA GLU A 386 0.68 28.33 -29.01
C GLU A 386 -0.57 27.54 -28.60
N THR A 387 -1.72 28.22 -28.54
CA THR A 387 -3.04 27.66 -28.18
C THR A 387 -3.93 27.33 -29.39
N GLU A 388 -3.40 27.40 -30.61
CA GLU A 388 -4.21 27.12 -31.80
C GLU A 388 -4.72 25.67 -31.81
N HIS A 389 -5.95 25.47 -32.29
CA HIS A 389 -6.60 24.14 -32.31
C HIS A 389 -5.77 23.09 -33.06
N GLY A 390 -5.08 23.47 -34.14
CA GLY A 390 -4.19 22.57 -34.88
C GLY A 390 -3.00 22.09 -34.04
N THR A 391 -2.37 23.01 -33.32
CA THR A 391 -1.22 22.72 -32.44
C THR A 391 -1.62 21.85 -31.26
N LEU A 392 -2.77 22.12 -30.63
CA LEU A 392 -3.31 21.30 -29.54
C LEU A 392 -3.63 19.87 -30.00
N SER A 393 -4.29 19.72 -31.15
CA SER A 393 -4.59 18.39 -31.70
C SER A 393 -3.32 17.62 -32.04
N SER A 394 -2.32 18.29 -32.64
CA SER A 394 -1.02 17.69 -32.96
C SER A 394 -0.29 17.22 -31.70
N TYR A 395 -0.32 18.03 -30.63
CA TYR A 395 0.27 17.69 -29.35
C TYR A 395 -0.38 16.46 -28.72
N LEU A 396 -1.72 16.40 -28.66
CA LEU A 396 -2.44 15.26 -28.09
C LEU A 396 -2.19 13.98 -28.91
N SER A 397 -2.21 14.08 -30.24
CA SER A 397 -1.89 12.95 -31.12
C SER A 397 -0.46 12.45 -30.91
N SER A 398 0.51 13.36 -30.79
CA SER A 398 1.91 13.00 -30.52
C SER A 398 2.07 12.36 -29.15
N LEU A 399 1.37 12.88 -28.13
CA LEU A 399 1.39 12.32 -26.77
C LEU A 399 0.84 10.89 -26.75
N VAL A 400 -0.30 10.66 -27.41
CA VAL A 400 -0.90 9.32 -27.55
C VAL A 400 0.02 8.39 -28.32
N GLN A 401 0.58 8.85 -29.44
CA GLN A 401 1.48 8.04 -30.27
C GLN A 401 2.71 7.58 -29.48
N ASN A 402 3.40 8.50 -28.80
CA ASN A 402 4.57 8.16 -27.98
C ASN A 402 4.21 7.20 -26.85
N THR A 403 3.09 7.42 -26.16
CA THR A 403 2.64 6.52 -25.08
C THR A 403 2.31 5.13 -25.60
N PHE A 404 1.72 5.02 -26.79
CA PHE A 404 1.39 3.74 -27.41
C PHE A 404 2.64 3.00 -27.88
N GLU A 405 3.61 3.70 -28.48
CA GLU A 405 4.92 3.14 -28.85
C GLU A 405 5.64 2.58 -27.62
N ASP A 406 5.74 3.37 -26.54
CA ASP A 406 6.36 2.92 -25.27
C ASP A 406 5.66 1.68 -24.67
N LEU A 407 4.32 1.60 -24.77
CA LEU A 407 3.54 0.47 -24.27
C LEU A 407 3.66 -0.77 -25.16
N GLU A 408 3.83 -0.58 -26.47
CA GLU A 408 4.06 -1.67 -27.42
C GLU A 408 5.47 -2.24 -27.27
N ASP A 409 6.48 -1.37 -27.11
CA ASP A 409 7.87 -1.76 -26.83
C ASP A 409 7.99 -2.52 -25.49
N ALA A 410 7.22 -2.11 -24.49
CA ALA A 410 7.09 -2.82 -23.21
C ALA A 410 6.30 -4.14 -23.30
N GLY A 411 5.75 -4.49 -24.48
CA GLY A 411 4.96 -5.69 -24.72
C GLY A 411 3.59 -5.69 -24.05
N CYS A 412 3.09 -4.54 -23.58
CA CYS A 412 1.81 -4.41 -22.87
C CYS A 412 0.61 -4.33 -23.81
N ILE A 413 0.79 -3.73 -24.99
CA ILE A 413 -0.26 -3.61 -26.01
C ILE A 413 0.25 -4.12 -27.36
N LYS A 414 -0.68 -4.38 -28.26
CA LYS A 414 -0.40 -4.67 -29.66
C LYS A 414 -1.14 -3.66 -30.53
N ILE A 415 -0.40 -2.97 -31.38
CA ILE A 415 -0.93 -2.00 -32.32
C ILE A 415 -1.11 -2.68 -33.68
N THR A 416 -2.28 -2.46 -34.28
CA THR A 416 -2.57 -2.80 -35.68
C THR A 416 -2.87 -1.49 -36.43
N GLU A 417 -3.06 -1.53 -37.76
CA GLU A 417 -3.28 -0.32 -38.56
C GLU A 417 -4.38 0.60 -37.98
N ASP A 418 -5.50 0.03 -37.54
CA ASP A 418 -6.66 0.79 -37.06
C ASP A 418 -7.05 0.53 -35.60
N SER A 419 -6.48 -0.49 -34.93
CA SER A 419 -6.92 -0.91 -33.60
C SER A 419 -5.77 -1.19 -32.64
N VAL A 420 -6.06 -1.02 -31.35
CA VAL A 420 -5.15 -1.31 -30.25
C VAL A 420 -5.82 -2.34 -29.35
N SER A 421 -5.06 -3.36 -28.97
CA SER A 421 -5.52 -4.44 -28.12
C SER A 421 -4.52 -4.73 -26.99
N PRO A 422 -4.99 -5.08 -25.79
CA PRO A 422 -4.09 -5.42 -24.69
C PRO A 422 -3.43 -6.78 -24.93
N THR A 423 -2.17 -6.93 -24.51
CA THR A 423 -1.54 -8.25 -24.39
C THR A 423 -1.84 -8.85 -23.01
N MET A 424 -1.33 -10.07 -22.78
CA MET A 424 -1.32 -10.67 -21.45
C MET A 424 -0.59 -9.80 -20.43
N LEU A 425 0.57 -9.23 -20.77
CA LEU A 425 1.34 -8.38 -19.85
C LEU A 425 0.56 -7.11 -19.48
N GLY A 426 -0.03 -6.43 -20.46
CA GLY A 426 -0.87 -5.25 -20.21
C GLY A 426 -2.07 -5.57 -19.33
N SER A 427 -2.70 -6.72 -19.55
CA SER A 427 -3.81 -7.24 -18.73
C SER A 427 -3.37 -7.49 -17.28
N MET A 428 -2.19 -8.09 -17.07
CA MET A 428 -1.64 -8.32 -15.73
C MET A 428 -1.28 -7.02 -15.01
N ALA A 429 -0.68 -6.04 -15.71
CA ALA A 429 -0.40 -4.73 -15.14
C ALA A 429 -1.68 -4.03 -14.64
N SER A 430 -2.73 -4.04 -15.46
CA SER A 430 -4.02 -3.44 -15.08
C SER A 430 -4.68 -4.19 -13.91
N GLN A 431 -4.70 -5.52 -13.95
CA GLN A 431 -5.33 -6.38 -12.93
C GLN A 431 -4.67 -6.26 -11.55
N TYR A 432 -3.34 -6.25 -11.51
CA TYR A 432 -2.56 -6.19 -10.26
C TYR A 432 -2.18 -4.76 -9.84
N TYR A 433 -2.57 -3.75 -10.62
CA TYR A 433 -2.25 -2.35 -10.38
C TYR A 433 -0.74 -2.11 -10.33
N LEU A 434 0.00 -2.72 -11.26
CA LEU A 434 1.46 -2.59 -11.39
C LEU A 434 1.81 -1.60 -12.49
N LYS A 435 2.99 -0.97 -12.37
CA LYS A 435 3.56 -0.15 -13.45
C LYS A 435 3.81 -1.02 -14.69
N TYR A 436 3.61 -0.46 -15.88
CA TYR A 436 3.84 -1.17 -17.14
C TYR A 436 5.32 -1.62 -17.29
N THR A 437 6.26 -0.83 -16.78
CA THR A 437 7.69 -1.16 -16.73
C THR A 437 7.98 -2.38 -15.86
N THR A 438 7.23 -2.57 -14.76
CA THR A 438 7.34 -3.74 -13.88
C THR A 438 7.01 -5.03 -14.64
N VAL A 439 5.89 -5.07 -15.37
CA VAL A 439 5.51 -6.28 -16.12
C VAL A 439 6.37 -6.49 -17.37
N SER A 440 6.89 -5.41 -17.97
CA SER A 440 7.90 -5.51 -19.02
C SER A 440 9.17 -6.19 -18.51
N MET A 441 9.64 -5.80 -17.32
CA MET A 441 10.77 -6.44 -16.65
C MET A 441 10.52 -7.93 -16.39
N PHE A 442 9.29 -8.30 -16.04
CA PHE A 442 8.92 -9.72 -15.87
C PHE A 442 8.98 -10.49 -17.19
N GLY A 443 8.45 -9.90 -18.28
CA GLY A 443 8.50 -10.51 -19.61
C GLY A 443 9.92 -10.77 -20.11
N SER A 444 10.89 -9.92 -19.74
CA SER A 444 12.28 -10.07 -20.15
C SER A 444 13.12 -10.98 -19.24
N ASN A 445 12.82 -11.07 -17.94
CA ASN A 445 13.69 -11.72 -16.96
C ASN A 445 13.16 -13.05 -16.40
N ILE A 446 11.88 -13.37 -16.59
CA ILE A 446 11.30 -14.66 -16.17
C ILE A 446 11.37 -15.62 -17.36
N GLY A 447 11.86 -16.84 -17.12
CA GLY A 447 11.95 -17.93 -18.10
C GLY A 447 11.36 -19.24 -17.53
N PRO A 448 11.54 -20.38 -18.23
CA PRO A 448 11.00 -21.67 -17.80
C PRO A 448 11.61 -22.20 -16.50
N ASP A 449 12.90 -21.94 -16.25
CA ASP A 449 13.68 -22.48 -15.12
C ASP A 449 14.32 -21.35 -14.27
N THR A 450 13.57 -20.29 -13.98
CA THR A 450 14.02 -19.18 -13.13
C THR A 450 14.19 -19.65 -11.68
N SER A 451 15.37 -19.41 -11.09
CA SER A 451 15.67 -19.78 -9.70
C SER A 451 15.02 -18.84 -8.68
N LEU A 452 14.98 -19.28 -7.42
CA LEU A 452 14.43 -18.50 -6.31
C LEU A 452 15.19 -17.19 -6.08
N GLU A 453 16.52 -17.21 -6.20
CA GLU A 453 17.39 -16.04 -6.05
C GLU A 453 17.13 -15.00 -7.15
N VAL A 454 16.92 -15.46 -8.38
CA VAL A 454 16.56 -14.59 -9.51
C VAL A 454 15.17 -14.00 -9.30
N PHE A 455 14.19 -14.78 -8.84
CA PHE A 455 12.87 -14.24 -8.49
C PHE A 455 12.93 -13.21 -7.37
N LEU A 456 13.80 -13.40 -6.37
CA LEU A 456 14.02 -12.41 -5.33
C LEU A 456 14.61 -11.11 -5.90
N LEU A 457 15.57 -11.21 -6.81
CA LEU A 457 16.15 -10.06 -7.50
C LEU A 457 15.10 -9.30 -8.32
N ILE A 458 14.33 -10.03 -9.15
CA ILE A 458 13.22 -9.49 -9.95
C ILE A 458 12.19 -8.82 -9.05
N LEU A 459 11.80 -9.45 -7.93
CA LEU A 459 10.87 -8.86 -6.98
C LEU A 459 11.43 -7.53 -6.44
N SER A 460 12.66 -7.51 -5.94
CA SER A 460 13.26 -6.30 -5.38
C SER A 460 13.51 -5.18 -6.39
N GLY A 461 13.75 -5.53 -7.66
CA GLY A 461 13.96 -4.58 -8.76
C GLY A 461 12.67 -3.96 -9.31
N ALA A 462 11.50 -4.30 -8.76
CA ALA A 462 10.23 -3.76 -9.22
C ALA A 462 10.12 -2.24 -8.96
N PRO A 463 9.73 -1.45 -9.98
CA PRO A 463 9.46 0.00 -9.88
C PRO A 463 8.47 0.44 -8.79
N GLU A 464 7.68 -0.47 -8.21
CA GLU A 464 6.86 -0.20 -7.03
C GLU A 464 7.70 0.14 -5.78
N TYR A 465 8.99 -0.21 -5.78
CA TYR A 465 9.93 0.08 -4.70
C TYR A 465 10.75 1.36 -4.91
N ASP A 466 10.60 2.10 -6.03
CA ASP A 466 11.31 3.38 -6.28
C ASP A 466 11.14 4.39 -5.14
N GLU A 467 9.98 4.37 -4.47
CA GLU A 467 9.62 5.27 -3.37
C GLU A 467 10.09 4.78 -2.00
N LEU A 468 10.76 3.63 -1.91
CA LEU A 468 11.26 3.12 -0.64
C LEU A 468 12.30 4.11 -0.10
N PRO A 469 12.12 4.66 1.11
CA PRO A 469 12.98 5.72 1.60
C PRO A 469 14.38 5.15 1.91
N VAL A 470 15.41 5.74 1.30
CA VAL A 470 16.81 5.57 1.71
C VAL A 470 17.27 6.85 2.39
N ARG A 471 17.41 6.80 3.71
CA ARG A 471 17.69 7.98 4.54
C ARG A 471 19.19 8.21 4.65
N HIS A 472 19.56 9.42 5.04
CA HIS A 472 20.96 9.82 5.17
C HIS A 472 21.76 8.93 6.15
N ASN A 473 22.87 8.35 5.68
CA ASN A 473 23.73 7.36 6.36
C ASN A 473 23.13 5.95 6.50
N GLU A 474 22.02 5.65 5.83
CA GLU A 474 21.51 4.27 5.81
C GLU A 474 22.40 3.33 4.99
N GLU A 475 23.31 3.84 4.14
CA GLU A 475 24.28 3.02 3.42
C GLU A 475 25.12 2.13 4.37
N LYS A 476 25.46 2.64 5.57
CA LYS A 476 26.22 1.88 6.59
C LYS A 476 25.40 0.77 7.24
N PHE A 477 24.11 1.00 7.42
CA PHE A 477 23.21 -0.03 7.96
C PHE A 477 22.93 -1.10 6.91
N ASN A 478 22.83 -0.70 5.64
CA ASN A 478 22.69 -1.62 4.50
C ASN A 478 23.95 -2.46 4.31
N GLU A 479 25.15 -1.88 4.44
CA GLU A 479 26.43 -2.60 4.44
C GLU A 479 26.45 -3.69 5.51
N ALA A 480 26.18 -3.32 6.77
CA ALA A 480 26.16 -4.27 7.89
C ALA A 480 25.06 -5.34 7.80
N LEU A 481 23.95 -5.05 7.11
CA LEU A 481 22.92 -6.06 6.80
C LEU A 481 23.37 -6.99 5.68
N SER A 482 24.05 -6.45 4.65
CA SER A 482 24.53 -7.22 3.50
C SER A 482 25.48 -8.36 3.91
N GLU A 483 26.29 -8.16 4.96
CA GLU A 483 27.18 -9.19 5.51
C GLU A 483 26.45 -10.35 6.19
N LYS A 484 25.20 -10.13 6.62
CA LYS A 484 24.42 -11.10 7.39
C LYS A 484 23.43 -11.89 6.53
N VAL A 485 23.12 -11.41 5.33
CA VAL A 485 22.10 -12.01 4.48
C VAL A 485 22.68 -13.11 3.57
N PRO A 486 21.88 -14.14 3.26
CA PRO A 486 22.25 -15.26 2.39
C PRO A 486 22.73 -14.96 0.97
N CYS A 487 22.11 -13.99 0.30
CA CYS A 487 22.30 -13.69 -1.11
C CYS A 487 23.02 -12.35 -1.23
N GLU A 488 24.08 -12.32 -2.04
CA GLU A 488 24.85 -11.12 -2.29
C GLU A 488 24.01 -10.04 -2.98
N VAL A 489 24.28 -8.79 -2.61
CA VAL A 489 23.69 -7.59 -3.22
C VAL A 489 24.80 -6.69 -3.76
N ASP A 490 24.46 -5.76 -4.65
CA ASP A 490 25.44 -4.81 -5.18
C ASP A 490 25.94 -3.85 -4.10
N GLN A 491 27.20 -4.06 -3.70
CA GLN A 491 27.88 -3.26 -2.68
C GLN A 491 28.14 -1.81 -3.12
N ASN A 492 28.10 -1.52 -4.42
CA ASN A 492 28.31 -0.15 -4.91
C ASN A 492 27.04 0.71 -4.84
N SER A 493 25.88 0.08 -4.65
CA SER A 493 24.55 0.72 -4.75
C SER A 493 23.78 0.56 -3.43
N LEU A 494 24.45 0.59 -2.29
CA LEU A 494 23.81 0.47 -0.97
C LEU A 494 22.89 1.64 -0.60
N ASP A 495 22.90 2.71 -1.39
CA ASP A 495 21.96 3.83 -1.28
C ASP A 495 20.76 3.72 -2.24
N ASP A 496 20.64 2.59 -2.95
CA ASP A 496 19.55 2.29 -3.86
C ASP A 496 18.33 1.68 -3.13
N PRO A 497 17.09 2.16 -3.40
CA PRO A 497 15.88 1.62 -2.78
C PRO A 497 15.61 0.15 -3.09
N HIS A 498 15.95 -0.35 -4.28
CA HIS A 498 15.79 -1.74 -4.70
C HIS A 498 16.76 -2.66 -3.95
N VAL A 499 18.01 -2.23 -3.75
CA VAL A 499 19.00 -2.96 -2.94
C VAL A 499 18.50 -3.06 -1.49
N LYS A 500 17.98 -1.95 -0.94
CA LYS A 500 17.37 -1.95 0.39
C LYS A 500 16.15 -2.88 0.46
N ALA A 501 15.27 -2.90 -0.55
CA ALA A 501 14.13 -3.80 -0.60
C ALA A 501 14.57 -5.28 -0.58
N ASN A 502 15.62 -5.61 -1.34
CA ASN A 502 16.23 -6.94 -1.36
C ASN A 502 16.74 -7.33 0.04
N LEU A 503 17.56 -6.48 0.66
CA LEU A 503 18.09 -6.69 2.00
C LEU A 503 16.99 -6.89 3.05
N LEU A 504 15.91 -6.10 2.98
CA LEU A 504 14.78 -6.21 3.90
C LEU A 504 14.02 -7.54 3.72
N LEU A 505 13.78 -7.97 2.48
CA LEU A 505 13.16 -9.27 2.20
C LEU A 505 14.02 -10.42 2.74
N GLN A 506 15.33 -10.38 2.51
CA GLN A 506 16.25 -11.39 3.04
C GLN A 506 16.32 -11.37 4.57
N ALA A 507 16.37 -10.19 5.18
CA ALA A 507 16.34 -10.04 6.63
C ALA A 507 15.05 -10.60 7.25
N HIS A 508 13.91 -10.45 6.56
CA HIS A 508 12.64 -11.04 6.96
C HIS A 508 12.65 -12.57 6.90
N PHE A 509 13.17 -13.15 5.80
CA PHE A 509 13.28 -14.61 5.67
C PHE A 509 14.24 -15.22 6.70
N SER A 510 15.34 -14.51 6.99
CA SER A 510 16.35 -14.93 7.98
C SER A 510 15.99 -14.54 9.42
N GLN A 511 14.86 -13.87 9.66
CA GLN A 511 14.43 -13.38 10.98
C GLN A 511 15.48 -12.54 11.71
N LEU A 512 16.20 -11.69 10.97
CA LEU A 512 17.25 -10.83 11.53
C LEU A 512 16.65 -9.67 12.33
N GLU A 513 17.36 -9.28 13.39
CA GLU A 513 17.05 -8.04 14.11
C GLU A 513 17.38 -6.83 13.23
N LEU A 514 16.38 -5.98 13.01
CA LEU A 514 16.52 -4.79 12.18
C LEU A 514 17.21 -3.65 12.97
N PRO A 515 18.08 -2.84 12.33
CA PRO A 515 18.95 -1.90 13.05
C PRO A 515 18.20 -0.82 13.84
N ILE A 516 17.09 -0.32 13.29
CA ILE A 516 16.30 0.78 13.85
C ILE A 516 14.80 0.59 13.51
N SER A 517 13.92 1.26 14.25
CA SER A 517 12.46 1.18 14.05
C SER A 517 12.00 1.64 12.67
N ASP A 518 12.78 2.48 11.99
CA ASP A 518 12.53 2.90 10.62
C ASP A 518 12.53 1.69 9.66
N TYR A 519 13.49 0.76 9.80
CA TYR A 519 13.58 -0.45 8.97
C TYR A 519 12.39 -1.40 9.20
N ILE A 520 11.82 -1.44 10.41
CA ILE A 520 10.60 -2.21 10.70
C ILE A 520 9.41 -1.62 9.91
N THR A 521 9.34 -0.29 9.83
CA THR A 521 8.29 0.39 9.06
C THR A 521 8.47 0.15 7.56
N ASP A 522 9.72 0.26 7.09
CA ASP A 522 10.07 0.05 5.69
C ASP A 522 9.79 -1.40 5.27
N LEU A 523 10.15 -2.39 6.10
CA LEU A 523 9.85 -3.80 5.86
C LEU A 523 8.34 -4.05 5.71
N LYS A 524 7.50 -3.45 6.56
CA LYS A 524 6.04 -3.58 6.43
C LYS A 524 5.55 -3.08 5.07
N SER A 525 6.12 -1.97 4.58
CA SER A 525 5.80 -1.44 3.26
C SER A 525 6.25 -2.39 2.14
N VAL A 526 7.46 -2.96 2.26
CA VAL A 526 7.98 -3.92 1.29
C VAL A 526 7.11 -5.18 1.21
N LEU A 527 6.77 -5.77 2.36
CA LEU A 527 5.93 -6.96 2.45
C LEU A 527 4.49 -6.72 1.95
N ASP A 528 3.96 -5.51 2.11
CA ASP A 528 2.63 -5.17 1.60
C ASP A 528 2.57 -5.14 0.07
N GLN A 529 3.61 -4.59 -0.56
CA GLN A 529 3.70 -4.51 -2.02
C GLN A 529 4.01 -5.87 -2.66
N SER A 530 4.79 -6.72 -1.99
CA SER A 530 5.27 -7.98 -2.56
C SER A 530 4.15 -8.93 -2.97
N ILE A 531 3.00 -8.95 -2.28
CA ILE A 531 1.89 -9.87 -2.61
C ILE A 531 1.41 -9.69 -4.05
N ARG A 532 1.10 -8.45 -4.45
CA ARG A 532 0.55 -8.20 -5.79
C ARG A 532 1.60 -8.41 -6.88
N ILE A 533 2.86 -8.10 -6.57
CA ILE A 533 3.99 -8.30 -7.47
C ILE A 533 4.22 -9.79 -7.72
N ILE A 534 4.34 -10.60 -6.67
CA ILE A 534 4.55 -12.05 -6.78
C ILE A 534 3.35 -12.73 -7.46
N ARG A 535 2.11 -12.30 -7.20
CA ARG A 535 0.93 -12.83 -7.91
C ARG A 535 0.99 -12.56 -9.42
N ALA A 536 1.44 -11.38 -9.83
CA ALA A 536 1.65 -11.10 -11.25
C ALA A 536 2.75 -11.98 -11.85
N MET A 537 3.85 -12.20 -11.13
CA MET A 537 4.94 -13.09 -11.58
C MET A 537 4.47 -14.55 -11.73
N ILE A 538 3.65 -15.05 -10.79
CA ILE A 538 3.01 -16.37 -10.86
C ILE A 538 2.13 -16.48 -12.10
N ASP A 539 1.23 -15.51 -12.31
CA ASP A 539 0.30 -15.56 -13.45
C ASP A 539 1.01 -15.41 -14.80
N ILE A 540 2.06 -14.60 -14.89
CA ILE A 540 2.89 -14.49 -16.10
C ILE A 540 3.58 -15.83 -16.38
N SER A 541 4.18 -16.46 -15.37
CA SER A 541 4.83 -17.77 -15.53
C SER A 541 3.83 -18.85 -15.94
N ALA A 542 2.64 -18.85 -15.32
CA ALA A 542 1.60 -19.84 -15.58
C ALA A 542 0.99 -19.69 -16.98
N ASN A 543 0.74 -18.46 -17.45
CA ASN A 543 0.22 -18.25 -18.80
C ASN A 543 1.24 -18.59 -19.91
N ASN A 544 2.55 -18.51 -19.62
CA ASN A 544 3.59 -19.01 -20.51
C ASN A 544 3.78 -20.55 -20.44
N GLY A 545 3.06 -21.24 -19.55
CA GLY A 545 3.13 -22.69 -19.41
C GLY A 545 4.34 -23.20 -18.62
N TRP A 546 5.03 -22.35 -17.86
CA TRP A 546 6.26 -22.71 -17.14
C TRP A 546 5.97 -23.26 -15.75
N LEU A 547 5.89 -24.59 -15.59
CA LEU A 547 5.53 -25.22 -14.32
C LEU A 547 6.56 -24.98 -13.21
N SER A 548 7.84 -25.19 -13.52
CA SER A 548 8.96 -25.08 -12.56
C SER A 548 9.05 -23.67 -11.97
N SER A 549 9.06 -22.67 -12.85
CA SER A 549 9.11 -21.25 -12.44
C SER A 549 7.84 -20.81 -11.70
N THR A 550 6.66 -21.28 -12.11
CA THR A 550 5.41 -21.00 -11.41
C THR A 550 5.45 -21.50 -9.96
N ILE A 551 5.87 -22.75 -9.73
CA ILE A 551 5.97 -23.33 -8.39
C ILE A 551 7.05 -22.61 -7.55
N THR A 552 8.20 -22.31 -8.15
CA THR A 552 9.28 -21.59 -7.46
C THR A 552 8.83 -20.20 -7.01
N CYS A 553 8.05 -19.50 -7.83
CA CYS A 553 7.46 -18.21 -7.48
C CYS A 553 6.39 -18.34 -6.37
N MET A 554 5.63 -19.44 -6.33
CA MET A 554 4.72 -19.74 -5.21
C MET A 554 5.48 -19.98 -3.90
N HIS A 555 6.64 -20.64 -3.93
CA HIS A 555 7.49 -20.76 -2.74
C HIS A 555 7.94 -19.39 -2.24
N LEU A 556 8.31 -18.46 -3.14
CA LEU A 556 8.64 -17.09 -2.75
C LEU A 556 7.46 -16.38 -2.03
N MET A 557 6.22 -16.59 -2.48
CA MET A 557 5.03 -16.09 -1.77
C MET A 557 4.95 -16.67 -0.35
N GLN A 558 5.12 -17.97 -0.19
CA GLN A 558 5.06 -18.63 1.12
C GLN A 558 6.18 -18.14 2.05
N MET A 559 7.39 -17.89 1.52
CA MET A 559 8.52 -17.31 2.26
C MET A 559 8.18 -15.92 2.79
N VAL A 560 7.52 -15.07 1.98
CA VAL A 560 7.03 -13.75 2.40
C VAL A 560 6.00 -13.89 3.52
N MET A 561 5.06 -14.83 3.42
CA MET A 561 3.99 -15.01 4.41
C MET A 561 4.50 -15.53 5.76
N GLN A 562 5.45 -16.47 5.74
CA GLN A 562 5.96 -17.12 6.96
C GLN A 562 7.25 -16.49 7.50
N GLY A 563 7.99 -15.71 6.71
CA GLY A 563 9.30 -15.18 7.09
C GLY A 563 10.32 -16.30 7.34
N LEU A 564 10.46 -17.21 6.38
CA LEU A 564 11.37 -18.35 6.39
C LEU A 564 11.92 -18.59 4.99
N TRP A 565 13.12 -19.16 4.88
CA TRP A 565 13.69 -19.64 3.62
C TRP A 565 13.18 -21.03 3.27
N PHE A 566 12.66 -21.20 2.05
CA PHE A 566 12.15 -22.49 1.58
C PHE A 566 13.23 -23.60 1.53
N ASN A 567 14.44 -23.28 1.05
CA ASN A 567 15.51 -24.27 0.85
C ASN A 567 16.45 -24.46 2.05
N ARG A 568 16.39 -23.59 3.07
CA ARG A 568 17.36 -23.57 4.18
C ARG A 568 16.74 -23.91 5.52
N ASP A 569 15.54 -23.40 5.78
CA ASP A 569 14.91 -23.54 7.08
C ASP A 569 14.02 -24.77 7.14
N SER A 570 13.90 -25.36 8.33
CA SER A 570 12.87 -26.37 8.55
C SER A 570 11.48 -25.72 8.51
N GLN A 571 10.57 -26.33 7.76
CA GLN A 571 9.15 -25.94 7.69
C GLN A 571 8.46 -25.93 9.06
N LEU A 572 9.01 -26.67 10.03
CA LEU A 572 8.48 -26.71 11.39
C LEU A 572 8.62 -25.37 12.13
N TRP A 573 9.53 -24.48 11.71
CA TRP A 573 9.68 -23.12 12.28
C TRP A 573 8.48 -22.19 12.06
N MET A 574 7.46 -22.63 11.32
CA MET A 574 6.14 -21.97 11.28
C MET A 574 5.40 -22.08 12.63
N LEU A 575 5.73 -23.07 13.46
CA LEU A 575 5.12 -23.28 14.77
C LEU A 575 5.76 -22.33 15.80
N PRO A 576 4.99 -21.46 16.48
CA PRO A 576 5.51 -20.45 17.40
C PRO A 576 6.38 -20.98 18.54
N HIS A 577 6.06 -22.17 19.07
CA HIS A 577 6.78 -22.73 20.23
C HIS A 577 7.90 -23.69 19.84
N MET A 578 8.35 -23.70 18.59
CA MET A 578 9.48 -24.54 18.19
C MET A 578 10.79 -24.03 18.76
N THR A 579 11.62 -25.00 19.16
CA THR A 579 12.98 -24.80 19.66
C THR A 579 13.91 -25.78 18.96
N ASP A 580 15.22 -25.53 18.99
CA ASP A 580 16.21 -26.41 18.37
C ASP A 580 16.12 -27.85 18.92
N ASP A 581 15.92 -28.01 20.23
CA ASP A 581 15.77 -29.32 20.87
C ASP A 581 14.55 -30.09 20.32
N LEU A 582 13.42 -29.41 20.15
CA LEU A 582 12.20 -29.99 19.60
C LEU A 582 12.38 -30.36 18.14
N LEU A 583 13.04 -29.50 17.37
CA LEU A 583 13.33 -29.73 15.96
C LEU A 583 14.20 -30.97 15.77
N HIS A 584 15.31 -31.08 16.52
CA HIS A 584 16.18 -32.25 16.46
C HIS A 584 15.44 -33.54 16.83
N LEU A 585 14.57 -33.50 17.83
CA LEU A 585 13.78 -34.66 18.25
C LEU A 585 12.78 -35.09 17.17
N LEU A 586 12.09 -34.15 16.53
CA LEU A 586 11.13 -34.45 15.46
C LEU A 586 11.83 -34.98 14.20
N LEU A 587 12.93 -34.35 13.79
CA LEU A 587 13.71 -34.80 12.64
C LEU A 587 14.29 -36.21 12.86
N LYS A 588 14.73 -36.54 14.08
CA LYS A 588 15.20 -37.89 14.43
C LYS A 588 14.11 -38.96 14.27
N ASN A 589 12.84 -38.58 14.40
CA ASN A 589 11.68 -39.44 14.20
C ASN A 589 11.10 -39.34 12.78
N SER A 590 11.86 -38.81 11.81
CA SER A 590 11.46 -38.65 10.40
C SER A 590 10.25 -37.73 10.20
N ILE A 591 10.02 -36.80 11.13
CA ILE A 591 8.97 -35.78 11.02
C ILE A 591 9.64 -34.47 10.57
N SER A 592 9.41 -34.07 9.33
CA SER A 592 9.99 -32.87 8.72
C SER A 592 8.96 -31.79 8.36
N THR A 593 7.66 -32.16 8.26
CA THR A 593 6.61 -31.24 7.83
C THR A 593 5.49 -31.10 8.86
N VAL A 594 4.80 -29.95 8.84
CA VAL A 594 3.63 -29.72 9.71
C VAL A 594 2.46 -30.64 9.34
N GLN A 595 2.32 -31.02 8.07
CA GLN A 595 1.30 -31.98 7.63
C GLN A 595 1.45 -33.35 8.31
N GLN A 596 2.68 -33.83 8.46
CA GLN A 596 2.94 -35.09 9.18
C GLN A 596 2.53 -34.98 10.65
N LEU A 597 2.79 -33.84 11.30
CA LEU A 597 2.35 -33.59 12.68
C LEU A 597 0.82 -33.53 12.82
N LEU A 598 0.12 -32.97 11.83
CA LEU A 598 -1.36 -32.90 11.83
C LEU A 598 -2.04 -34.26 11.76
N VAL A 599 -1.36 -35.29 11.24
CA VAL A 599 -1.88 -36.67 11.14
C VAL A 599 -1.60 -37.47 12.43
N LEU A 600 -0.63 -37.07 13.25
CA LEU A 600 -0.28 -37.81 14.47
C LEU A 600 -1.36 -37.71 15.55
N SER A 601 -1.58 -38.84 16.23
CA SER A 601 -2.45 -38.87 17.41
C SER A 601 -1.81 -38.13 18.58
N LYS A 602 -2.65 -37.55 19.45
CA LYS A 602 -2.19 -36.83 20.66
C LYS A 602 -1.32 -37.71 21.56
N ASN A 603 -1.62 -39.01 21.67
CA ASN A 603 -0.87 -39.96 22.48
C ASN A 603 0.54 -40.19 21.92
N ASN A 604 0.65 -40.35 20.59
CA ASN A 604 1.95 -40.54 19.93
C ASN A 604 2.83 -39.30 20.07
N MET A 605 2.23 -38.11 19.96
CA MET A 605 2.93 -36.83 20.15
C MET A 605 3.43 -36.67 21.60
N GLN A 606 2.63 -37.06 22.59
CA GLN A 606 3.06 -37.06 24.00
C GLN A 606 4.21 -38.02 24.25
N SER A 607 4.21 -39.21 23.65
CA SER A 607 5.33 -40.15 23.78
C SER A 607 6.61 -39.67 23.10
N LEU A 608 6.49 -38.86 22.04
CA LEU A 608 7.64 -38.32 21.30
C LEU A 608 8.30 -37.16 22.06
N VAL A 609 7.51 -36.17 22.46
CA VAL A 609 8.02 -34.84 22.84
C VAL A 609 7.82 -34.52 24.33
N GLY A 610 7.13 -35.39 25.08
CA GLY A 610 6.70 -35.14 26.45
C GLY A 610 5.39 -34.36 26.54
N SER A 611 4.70 -34.48 27.68
CA SER A 611 3.32 -33.99 27.86
C SER A 611 3.18 -32.46 27.75
N SER A 612 4.14 -31.71 28.29
CA SER A 612 4.16 -30.24 28.25
C SER A 612 4.33 -29.71 26.82
N ASN A 613 5.36 -30.18 26.11
CA ASN A 613 5.64 -29.76 24.74
C ASN A 613 4.55 -30.23 23.77
N ALA A 614 4.03 -31.44 23.93
CA ALA A 614 2.92 -31.94 23.12
C ALA A 614 1.66 -31.08 23.28
N SER A 615 1.38 -30.54 24.47
CA SER A 615 0.24 -29.64 24.67
C SER A 615 0.40 -28.30 23.91
N ARG A 616 1.61 -27.74 23.92
CA ARG A 616 1.95 -26.49 23.21
C ARG A 616 1.92 -26.69 21.69
N LEU A 617 2.54 -27.76 21.19
CA LEU A 617 2.51 -28.11 19.77
C LEU A 617 1.07 -28.35 19.28
N TYR A 618 0.25 -29.03 20.08
CA TYR A 618 -1.15 -29.23 19.72
C TYR A 618 -1.94 -27.92 19.66
N GLN A 619 -1.63 -26.95 20.53
CA GLN A 619 -2.21 -25.61 20.47
C GLN A 619 -1.77 -24.87 19.19
N ASP A 620 -0.49 -24.97 18.82
CA ASP A 620 0.01 -24.35 17.59
C ASP A 620 -0.62 -24.97 16.34
N LEU A 621 -0.75 -26.31 16.31
CA LEU A 621 -1.33 -27.06 15.19
C LEU A 621 -2.81 -26.76 14.93
N GLN A 622 -3.56 -26.25 15.92
CA GLN A 622 -4.95 -25.82 15.72
C GLN A 622 -5.08 -24.65 14.74
N ASN A 623 -4.00 -23.90 14.51
CA ASN A 623 -3.99 -22.79 13.57
C ASN A 623 -3.76 -23.22 12.11
N PHE A 624 -3.37 -24.47 11.86
CA PHE A 624 -3.01 -24.96 10.53
C PHE A 624 -4.09 -25.86 9.92
N PRO A 625 -4.43 -25.69 8.63
CA PRO A 625 -5.47 -26.48 7.98
C PRO A 625 -4.93 -27.87 7.58
N ASN A 626 -5.67 -28.93 7.87
CA ASN A 626 -5.47 -30.23 7.24
C ASN A 626 -6.37 -30.27 6.02
N VAL A 627 -5.81 -30.29 4.80
CA VAL A 627 -6.58 -30.35 3.56
C VAL A 627 -6.48 -31.75 2.98
N GLN A 628 -7.62 -32.38 2.75
CA GLN A 628 -7.74 -33.66 2.05
C GLN A 628 -8.28 -33.45 0.65
N VAL A 629 -7.58 -33.97 -0.36
CA VAL A 629 -8.00 -33.96 -1.75
C VAL A 629 -8.57 -35.32 -2.14
N LYS A 630 -9.77 -35.32 -2.74
CA LYS A 630 -10.38 -36.49 -3.37
C LYS A 630 -10.60 -36.19 -4.84
N LEU A 631 -10.09 -37.06 -5.69
CA LEU A 631 -10.13 -36.92 -7.14
C LEU A 631 -11.06 -37.97 -7.74
N LYS A 632 -11.80 -37.58 -8.78
CA LYS A 632 -12.63 -38.47 -9.59
C LYS A 632 -12.55 -38.07 -11.06
N SER A 633 -12.40 -39.04 -11.95
CA SER A 633 -12.46 -38.79 -13.39
C SER A 633 -13.89 -38.59 -13.87
N LEU A 634 -14.13 -37.58 -14.72
CA LEU A 634 -15.39 -37.45 -15.46
C LEU A 634 -15.23 -38.17 -16.80
N ARG A 635 -15.87 -39.35 -16.94
CA ARG A 635 -15.93 -40.09 -18.21
C ARG A 635 -16.89 -39.44 -19.20
N ARG A 636 -16.62 -39.65 -20.50
CA ARG A 636 -17.48 -39.27 -21.64
C ARG A 636 -18.93 -39.71 -21.41
N GLN A 637 -19.88 -38.80 -21.54
CA GLN A 637 -21.23 -39.17 -21.99
C GLN A 637 -21.20 -39.33 -23.52
N PRO A 638 -21.85 -40.34 -24.12
CA PRO A 638 -21.74 -40.65 -25.55
C PRO A 638 -22.15 -39.49 -26.50
N ASP A 639 -22.98 -38.55 -26.04
CA ASP A 639 -23.67 -37.59 -26.92
C ASP A 639 -23.21 -36.11 -26.81
N THR A 640 -22.12 -35.80 -26.09
CA THR A 640 -21.63 -34.42 -25.97
C THR A 640 -20.12 -34.29 -26.24
N ILE A 641 -19.76 -33.31 -27.07
CA ILE A 641 -18.39 -32.92 -27.48
C ILE A 641 -17.58 -32.30 -26.31
N SER A 642 -17.85 -32.66 -25.06
CA SER A 642 -17.16 -32.11 -23.88
C SER A 642 -15.85 -32.85 -23.59
N LEU A 643 -14.76 -32.10 -23.44
CA LEU A 643 -13.44 -32.58 -23.04
C LEU A 643 -13.47 -33.35 -21.70
N PRO A 644 -12.62 -34.38 -21.50
CA PRO A 644 -12.52 -35.07 -20.21
C PRO A 644 -12.06 -34.09 -19.13
N GLY A 645 -12.66 -34.20 -17.94
CA GLY A 645 -12.40 -33.32 -16.81
C GLY A 645 -12.09 -34.09 -15.54
N LEU A 646 -11.34 -33.47 -14.63
CA LEU A 646 -11.06 -33.98 -13.30
C LEU A 646 -11.95 -33.26 -12.30
N ASN A 647 -12.80 -34.00 -11.58
CA ASN A 647 -13.52 -33.48 -10.42
C ASN A 647 -12.59 -33.52 -9.21
N VAL A 648 -12.34 -32.36 -8.62
CA VAL A 648 -11.50 -32.17 -7.43
C VAL A 648 -12.39 -31.78 -6.27
N ARG A 649 -12.45 -32.63 -5.24
CA ARG A 649 -13.14 -32.34 -3.97
C ARG A 649 -12.11 -32.10 -2.88
N LEU A 650 -12.16 -30.93 -2.27
CA LEU A 650 -11.29 -30.51 -1.17
C LEU A 650 -12.11 -30.46 0.12
N GLU A 651 -11.60 -31.04 1.19
CA GLU A 651 -12.24 -31.06 2.52
C GLU A 651 -11.23 -30.71 3.60
N LYS A 652 -11.66 -29.91 4.58
CA LYS A 652 -10.86 -29.58 5.77
C LYS A 652 -11.44 -30.23 7.03
N PRO A 653 -11.01 -31.45 7.42
CA PRO A 653 -11.58 -32.15 8.57
C PRO A 653 -11.31 -31.48 9.93
N ASN A 654 -10.32 -30.58 10.04
CA ASN A 654 -9.84 -30.05 11.31
C ASN A 654 -10.24 -28.58 11.59
N LEU A 655 -11.37 -28.07 11.06
CA LEU A 655 -11.86 -26.74 11.44
C LEU A 655 -12.33 -26.71 12.90
N TYR A 656 -11.43 -26.37 13.81
CA TYR A 656 -11.79 -25.98 15.18
C TYR A 656 -12.36 -24.55 15.22
N ASN A 657 -12.02 -23.71 14.24
CA ASN A 657 -12.49 -22.34 14.10
C ASN A 657 -13.04 -22.14 12.68
N LYS A 658 -14.28 -21.63 12.53
CA LYS A 658 -14.90 -21.30 11.23
C LYS A 658 -14.24 -20.13 10.48
N SER A 659 -13.06 -19.71 10.91
CA SER A 659 -12.34 -18.56 10.37
C SER A 659 -11.50 -19.00 9.18
N SER A 660 -11.69 -18.35 8.02
CA SER A 660 -10.86 -18.53 6.81
C SER A 660 -9.48 -17.84 6.90
N ARG A 661 -9.11 -17.30 8.07
CA ARG A 661 -7.86 -16.55 8.25
C ARG A 661 -6.66 -17.48 8.34
N ALA A 662 -5.63 -17.20 7.56
CA ALA A 662 -4.36 -17.89 7.63
C ALA A 662 -3.54 -17.46 8.85
N PHE A 663 -2.75 -18.38 9.38
CA PHE A 663 -1.82 -18.14 10.48
C PHE A 663 -0.46 -17.68 9.93
N THR A 664 -0.27 -16.36 9.88
CA THR A 664 0.93 -15.70 9.36
C THR A 664 1.42 -14.64 10.36
N PRO A 665 1.94 -15.03 11.54
CA PRO A 665 2.25 -14.09 12.62
C PRO A 665 3.37 -13.10 12.27
N ARG A 666 4.23 -13.45 11.30
CA ARG A 666 5.34 -12.60 10.81
C ARG A 666 4.91 -11.66 9.67
N PHE A 667 3.72 -11.85 9.10
CA PHE A 667 3.20 -10.98 8.05
C PHE A 667 2.33 -9.87 8.68
N PRO A 668 2.49 -8.59 8.29
CA PRO A 668 1.87 -7.48 9.00
C PRO A 668 0.35 -7.36 8.83
N LYS A 669 -0.23 -7.96 7.79
CA LYS A 669 -1.67 -7.86 7.48
C LYS A 669 -2.39 -9.18 7.65
N VAL A 670 -3.70 -9.10 7.88
CA VAL A 670 -4.56 -10.30 7.92
C VAL A 670 -4.67 -10.86 6.52
N LYS A 671 -4.43 -12.16 6.38
CA LYS A 671 -4.53 -12.90 5.12
C LYS A 671 -5.59 -13.99 5.22
N GLU A 672 -6.44 -14.09 4.21
CA GLU A 672 -7.33 -15.25 4.06
C GLU A 672 -6.60 -16.40 3.39
N GLU A 673 -6.82 -17.61 3.87
CA GLU A 673 -6.22 -18.82 3.32
C GLU A 673 -6.73 -19.10 1.90
N ALA A 674 -5.80 -19.26 0.95
CA ALA A 674 -6.10 -19.66 -0.41
C ALA A 674 -5.08 -20.67 -0.94
N TRP A 675 -5.43 -21.33 -2.04
CA TRP A 675 -4.68 -22.43 -2.62
C TRP A 675 -4.64 -22.33 -4.13
N TRP A 676 -3.55 -22.80 -4.73
CA TRP A 676 -3.48 -23.05 -6.17
C TRP A 676 -3.67 -24.53 -6.45
N LEU A 677 -4.59 -24.82 -7.36
CA LEU A 677 -4.71 -26.11 -8.03
C LEU A 677 -4.01 -26.01 -9.37
N ILE A 678 -2.94 -26.78 -9.54
CA ILE A 678 -2.10 -26.77 -10.73
C ILE A 678 -2.20 -28.14 -11.38
N LEU A 679 -2.52 -28.16 -12.66
CA LEU A 679 -2.42 -29.34 -13.50
C LEU A 679 -1.24 -29.13 -14.45
N GLY A 680 -0.26 -30.02 -14.40
CA GLY A 680 0.93 -29.92 -15.23
C GLY A 680 1.62 -31.27 -15.39
N ASN A 681 2.65 -31.30 -16.24
CA ASN A 681 3.51 -32.46 -16.42
C ASN A 681 4.86 -32.22 -15.77
N THR A 682 5.17 -32.97 -14.71
CA THR A 682 6.42 -32.82 -13.97
C THR A 682 7.64 -33.33 -14.73
N SER A 683 7.45 -34.12 -15.79
CA SER A 683 8.55 -34.62 -16.63
C SER A 683 8.94 -33.64 -17.73
N THR A 684 7.99 -32.88 -18.27
CA THR A 684 8.25 -31.85 -19.30
C THR A 684 8.30 -30.43 -18.75
N CYS A 685 8.01 -30.25 -17.45
CA CYS A 685 7.89 -28.94 -16.79
C CYS A 685 6.85 -28.01 -17.44
N GLU A 686 5.82 -28.59 -18.06
CA GLU A 686 4.75 -27.85 -18.73
C GLU A 686 3.53 -27.71 -17.82
N LEU A 687 3.01 -26.48 -17.71
CA LEU A 687 1.79 -26.17 -16.97
C LEU A 687 0.60 -26.14 -17.93
N TYR A 688 -0.44 -26.92 -17.62
CA TYR A 688 -1.64 -27.04 -18.45
C TYR A 688 -2.80 -26.16 -17.97
N ALA A 689 -3.03 -26.11 -16.66
CA ALA A 689 -4.08 -25.30 -16.08
C ALA A 689 -3.75 -24.92 -14.64
N MET A 690 -4.17 -23.73 -14.23
CA MET A 690 -4.04 -23.23 -12.87
C MET A 690 -5.36 -22.61 -12.41
N LYS A 691 -5.75 -22.87 -11.16
CA LYS A 691 -6.86 -22.20 -10.49
C LYS A 691 -6.47 -21.75 -9.09
N HIS A 692 -6.70 -20.48 -8.78
CA HIS A 692 -6.58 -19.96 -7.43
C HIS A 692 -7.95 -20.02 -6.73
N ILE A 693 -8.02 -20.65 -5.56
CA ILE A 693 -9.26 -20.98 -4.86
C ILE A 693 -9.17 -20.66 -3.36
N SER A 694 -10.29 -20.28 -2.77
CA SER A 694 -10.46 -20.15 -1.31
C SER A 694 -11.71 -20.91 -0.87
N PHE A 695 -11.66 -21.53 0.31
CA PHE A 695 -12.79 -22.29 0.85
C PHE A 695 -12.69 -22.48 2.37
N SER A 696 -13.85 -22.57 3.02
CA SER A 696 -13.96 -22.72 4.48
C SER A 696 -14.02 -24.18 4.92
N ASP A 697 -15.00 -24.96 4.45
CA ASP A 697 -15.20 -26.36 4.86
C ASP A 697 -14.93 -27.33 3.71
N ARG A 698 -15.72 -27.22 2.64
CA ARG A 698 -15.65 -28.09 1.46
C ARG A 698 -15.75 -27.29 0.17
N LEU A 699 -15.00 -27.71 -0.84
CA LEU A 699 -15.09 -27.19 -2.20
C LEU A 699 -15.10 -28.34 -3.20
N VAL A 700 -15.98 -28.26 -4.19
CA VAL A 700 -15.95 -29.14 -5.36
C VAL A 700 -15.71 -28.26 -6.58
N THR A 701 -14.67 -28.58 -7.34
CA THR A 701 -14.29 -27.84 -8.55
C THR A 701 -13.86 -28.81 -9.64
N GLN A 702 -13.76 -28.30 -10.86
CA GLN A 702 -13.41 -29.09 -12.05
C GLN A 702 -12.17 -28.53 -12.72
N MET A 703 -11.25 -29.40 -13.14
CA MET A 703 -10.10 -29.04 -13.98
C MET A 703 -10.28 -29.71 -15.35
N LYS A 704 -10.15 -28.94 -16.44
CA LYS A 704 -10.22 -29.50 -17.79
C LYS A 704 -8.87 -30.12 -18.14
N LEU A 705 -8.88 -31.32 -18.71
CA LEU A 705 -7.67 -31.95 -19.23
C LEU A 705 -7.38 -31.43 -20.64
N PRO A 706 -6.10 -31.30 -21.05
CA PRO A 706 -5.76 -30.89 -22.41
C PRO A 706 -6.26 -31.91 -23.44
N SER A 707 -6.73 -31.43 -24.59
CA SER A 707 -7.16 -32.27 -25.72
C SER A 707 -6.02 -32.91 -26.50
N THR A 708 -4.81 -32.37 -26.39
CA THR A 708 -3.68 -32.64 -27.28
C THR A 708 -2.69 -33.68 -26.75
N THR A 709 -2.73 -34.03 -25.46
CA THR A 709 -1.78 -34.96 -24.85
C THR A 709 -2.36 -36.38 -24.81
N TYR A 710 -1.88 -37.24 -25.71
CA TYR A 710 -2.23 -38.68 -25.73
C TYR A 710 -1.54 -39.48 -24.60
N THR A 711 -0.57 -38.89 -23.91
CA THR A 711 0.20 -39.50 -22.83
C THR A 711 -0.11 -38.83 -21.49
N LEU A 712 -0.78 -39.57 -20.60
CA LEU A 712 -0.99 -39.19 -19.19
C LEU A 712 0.28 -39.30 -18.34
N LYS A 713 1.37 -39.82 -18.92
CA LYS A 713 2.63 -40.09 -18.24
C LYS A 713 3.27 -38.79 -17.73
N GLY A 714 3.49 -38.71 -16.42
CA GLY A 714 4.08 -37.55 -15.75
C GLY A 714 3.07 -36.43 -15.43
N MET A 715 1.80 -36.58 -15.79
CA MET A 715 0.76 -35.60 -15.46
C MET A 715 0.35 -35.70 -13.99
N LYS A 716 0.46 -34.58 -13.28
CA LYS A 716 0.11 -34.47 -11.87
C LYS A 716 -0.85 -33.31 -11.62
N LEU A 717 -1.73 -33.51 -10.64
CA LEU A 717 -2.42 -32.42 -9.97
C LEU A 717 -1.62 -32.05 -8.71
N ILE A 718 -1.24 -30.79 -8.60
CA ILE A 718 -0.47 -30.24 -7.49
C ILE A 718 -1.34 -29.22 -6.77
N LEU A 719 -1.52 -29.40 -5.47
CA LEU A 719 -2.14 -28.43 -4.58
C LEU A 719 -1.03 -27.66 -3.87
N VAL A 720 -1.00 -26.34 -3.99
CA VAL A 720 0.01 -25.48 -3.35
C VAL A 720 -0.70 -24.45 -2.48
N SER A 721 -0.23 -24.26 -1.24
CA SER A 721 -0.74 -23.20 -0.35
C SER A 721 -0.18 -21.85 -0.74
N ASP A 722 -0.96 -20.78 -0.60
CA ASP A 722 -0.44 -19.42 -0.76
C ASP A 722 0.17 -18.82 0.50
N CYS A 723 0.06 -19.52 1.63
CA CYS A 723 0.52 -19.03 2.94
C CYS A 723 1.51 -19.94 3.65
N TYR A 724 1.52 -21.26 3.40
CA TYR A 724 2.22 -22.23 4.24
C TYR A 724 3.25 -23.02 3.44
N LEU A 725 4.47 -23.10 3.97
CA LEU A 725 5.58 -23.87 3.40
C LEU A 725 5.38 -25.37 3.69
N GLY A 726 5.62 -26.25 2.72
CA GLY A 726 5.55 -27.70 2.95
C GLY A 726 4.14 -28.26 3.00
N PHE A 727 3.17 -27.50 2.49
CA PHE A 727 1.78 -27.94 2.37
C PHE A 727 1.44 -28.45 0.97
N GLU A 728 2.44 -28.57 0.10
CA GLU A 728 2.28 -29.07 -1.25
C GLU A 728 1.83 -30.53 -1.24
N GLN A 729 0.80 -30.84 -2.04
CA GLN A 729 0.32 -32.20 -2.22
C GLN A 729 0.28 -32.52 -3.71
N GLU A 730 0.89 -33.64 -4.09
CA GLU A 730 0.94 -34.09 -5.48
C GLU A 730 0.13 -35.37 -5.68
N TYR A 731 -0.63 -35.42 -6.77
CA TYR A 731 -1.46 -36.56 -7.14
C TYR A 731 -1.21 -36.96 -8.59
N SER A 732 -0.78 -38.20 -8.83
CA SER A 732 -0.62 -38.77 -10.17
C SER A 732 -1.99 -38.94 -10.83
N VAL A 733 -2.20 -38.30 -11.97
CA VAL A 733 -3.45 -38.45 -12.74
C VAL A 733 -3.48 -39.83 -13.43
N GLN A 734 -2.31 -40.37 -13.78
CA GLN A 734 -2.20 -41.70 -14.39
C GLN A 734 -2.69 -42.79 -13.42
N ASP A 735 -2.17 -42.80 -12.20
CA ASP A 735 -2.49 -43.81 -11.18
C ASP A 735 -3.98 -43.79 -10.82
N LEU A 736 -4.59 -42.60 -10.85
CA LEU A 736 -6.03 -42.43 -10.63
C LEU A 736 -6.87 -43.11 -11.72
N ILE A 737 -6.49 -42.94 -12.98
CA ILE A 737 -7.22 -43.53 -14.11
C ILE A 737 -7.03 -45.05 -14.14
N GLU A 738 -5.83 -45.53 -13.81
CA GLU A 738 -5.54 -46.97 -13.72
C GLU A 738 -6.30 -47.64 -12.56
N SER A 739 -6.36 -46.99 -11.39
CA SER A 739 -7.13 -47.50 -10.24
C SER A 739 -8.64 -47.53 -10.47
N GLU A 740 -9.22 -46.50 -11.11
CA GLU A 740 -10.64 -46.50 -11.50
C GLU A 740 -10.97 -47.57 -12.56
N GLN A 741 -10.00 -47.99 -13.41
CA GLN A 741 -10.20 -49.09 -14.35
C GLN A 741 -10.19 -50.46 -13.66
N LEU A 742 -9.38 -50.63 -12.62
CA LEU A 742 -9.32 -51.86 -11.81
C LEU A 742 -10.57 -52.06 -10.94
N GLU A 743 -11.16 -50.98 -10.39
CA GLU A 743 -12.39 -51.06 -9.59
C GLU A 743 -13.66 -51.43 -10.40
N ILE A 744 -13.63 -51.26 -11.73
CA ILE A 744 -14.76 -51.59 -12.63
C ILE A 744 -14.62 -52.99 -13.26
N GLY A 745 -13.42 -53.58 -13.16
CA GLY A 745 -13.14 -54.94 -13.63
C GLY A 745 -13.49 -56.05 -12.63
N ASN A 746 -13.89 -55.68 -11.41
CA ASN A 746 -14.47 -56.56 -10.38
C ASN A 746 -15.94 -56.19 -10.19
#